data_AF-A0A934XQR7-F1
#
_entry.id   AF-A0A934XQR7-F1
#
_cell.length_a   1.000
_cell.length_b   1.000
_cell.length_c   1.000
_cell.angle_alpha   90.00
_cell.angle_beta   90.00
_cell.angle_gamma   90.00
#
_symmetry.space_group_name_H-M   'P 1'
#
loop_
_entity.id
_entity.type
_entity.pdbx_description
1 polymer ?
#
loop_
_entity_poly.entity_id
_entity_poly.type
_entity_poly.pdbx_seq_one_letter_code
_entity_poly.pdbx_strand_id
1 'polypeptide(L)'
;MSWKFTRRFFLVLFCLQLAAPVSLAAPARPAAPQVPSIAPGIAVTESSEADLVLDLHFDQPILTIVQQGSTTYTDISMGDEFGATGQPGYPQLPLTARMVALPPGATATLTLSAAVWQTQSVSQPLLPAPRFDFADQTRVEEGAAVVPLVARDPAAYAEDAWQPAAPVRLGEPARLRDQDMLTVEFYPVRYNPARGEIAWLTQAHVVIHFTGGQPAPAARPDPYFESTLAATVLNYDTARAWRTASAPVTLPDFVPATGDVRMVVRENGLNRVTYDDLINLGHDDISQWPTIFFTISNKRGEVARDITDSNSNGRLDPGDAIYFYGQEPDLTYYTLDNIYWLRVNNEAPGLAMTSRSAPPDGAPAPSYFKTTLRTKQENWRWSQHMVPWQAWWWDQFQLGYPGAYRDYTFNLPEVATVPLSATVSVRIGGRYSWPEYNPDHHNKVYINGSVTPVINSFWDGRTLIDLAGNLDQANLVSGNNTLRLETIVSDVGRPANAQVDWTYFKWVDVTYYRHYAAVNQELEFSQETPGTWRFVLTGLTNPGVRVFDITNPQTPVRMTNGAAGPGTFSLQDTTTPDQRFLAVGASAVRTPAAMSLYIAYSTNLRDTTRQADYIFITHPNFASTLQPLITHRQSQGYDVVVADINAVYDQFNAGIVDAEAIRTFFDYAYHSWAAPAPAYALLVGGSNFNPHGHNTAYYGPQQPVYVPTIDLMIDPYQGESAADSYFAAISGNDPLPDIYLGRLPVMSTTDLTTVVNKIIAYEQNPTRGAWQNDILFVADNTDDAGNFEAVSEAIIATYLTSPGWDLRKVYYNPGMVNPPDPYYNTVDLARGAIRTKWSQGVALANYVGHAFLDYWGSTVTDQQWHNNDTPTLYNGAKLPFLISLDCLDGYFDYPNRPSMAEKFLTHNNGGTVAHFAPSGLGIATGHDYLHRGFYNAIVNNHVLQTGPVVMAAKINLHTNVPNYFQDLLYTFGLIGDPAMSLVPLCRTTDINCDNRVNIVDIQKVSAHWNTSSGQTGYVGRYDVTNDGSISIADIIATATDYGWSQ
;
A
#
# COMPACT_ATOMS: atom_id res chain seq x y z
N MET A 1 45.61 -16.89 -40.39
CA MET A 1 45.58 -18.28 -39.92
C MET A 1 45.51 -18.28 -38.40
N SER A 2 44.67 -19.16 -37.87
CA SER A 2 44.19 -19.23 -36.49
C SER A 2 45.21 -19.77 -35.48
N TRP A 3 45.06 -19.33 -34.21
CA TRP A 3 45.16 -20.13 -32.96
C TRP A 3 46.58 -20.55 -32.52
N LYS A 4 47.00 -20.62 -31.24
CA LYS A 4 46.36 -20.65 -29.90
C LYS A 4 47.48 -20.65 -28.81
N PHE A 5 47.15 -20.23 -27.56
CA PHE A 5 47.61 -20.77 -26.23
C PHE A 5 49.10 -20.56 -25.78
N THR A 6 49.51 -20.36 -24.50
CA THR A 6 48.91 -20.32 -23.15
C THR A 6 49.89 -19.70 -22.12
N ARG A 7 49.33 -18.95 -21.13
CA ARG A 7 49.58 -18.88 -19.66
C ARG A 7 50.98 -18.80 -18.98
N ARG A 8 51.06 -17.75 -18.11
CA ARG A 8 51.53 -17.67 -16.68
C ARG A 8 53.04 -17.68 -16.39
N PHE A 9 53.62 -16.90 -15.47
CA PHE A 9 53.21 -15.84 -14.52
C PHE A 9 54.49 -15.03 -14.17
N PHE A 10 54.39 -13.73 -13.91
CA PHE A 10 55.51 -12.78 -13.87
C PHE A 10 55.86 -12.23 -12.47
N LEU A 11 57.09 -11.72 -12.42
CA LEU A 11 57.90 -11.14 -11.35
C LEU A 11 57.30 -9.97 -10.55
N VAL A 12 57.82 -9.85 -9.33
CA VAL A 12 57.96 -8.62 -8.54
C VAL A 12 59.37 -8.05 -8.75
N LEU A 13 59.51 -6.76 -9.12
CA LEU A 13 60.27 -5.75 -8.34
C LEU A 13 60.24 -4.36 -8.99
N PHE A 14 60.18 -3.39 -8.08
CA PHE A 14 59.98 -1.93 -8.20
C PHE A 14 61.09 -1.17 -8.94
N CYS A 15 60.69 -0.11 -9.67
CA CYS A 15 61.46 1.12 -9.84
C CYS A 15 60.50 2.32 -9.87
N LEU A 16 60.87 3.38 -9.12
CA LEU A 16 60.07 4.56 -8.75
C LEU A 16 60.53 5.80 -9.56
N GLN A 17 59.67 6.84 -9.58
CA GLN A 17 59.79 8.22 -10.10
C GLN A 17 59.14 8.45 -11.47
N LEU A 18 58.28 9.44 -11.74
CA LEU A 18 57.75 10.60 -11.00
C LEU A 18 56.48 11.06 -11.78
N ALA A 19 55.32 11.14 -11.15
CA ALA A 19 54.15 11.83 -11.69
C ALA A 19 53.38 12.50 -10.54
N ALA A 20 53.19 13.81 -10.63
CA ALA A 20 52.42 14.60 -9.69
C ALA A 20 50.95 14.13 -9.67
N PRO A 21 50.28 14.08 -8.51
CA PRO A 21 48.88 13.73 -8.45
C PRO A 21 48.05 14.93 -8.90
N VAL A 22 47.39 14.81 -10.04
CA VAL A 22 46.14 15.54 -10.28
C VAL A 22 45.14 14.89 -9.32
N SER A 23 44.78 15.59 -8.23
CA SER A 23 43.65 15.18 -7.40
C SER A 23 42.39 15.30 -8.25
N LEU A 24 41.92 14.18 -8.80
CA LEU A 24 40.54 14.07 -9.24
C LEU A 24 39.68 14.24 -7.97
N ALA A 25 39.09 15.42 -7.82
CA ALA A 25 38.05 15.64 -6.83
C ALA A 25 36.95 14.60 -7.08
N ALA A 26 36.53 13.91 -6.01
CA ALA A 26 35.33 13.08 -6.07
C ALA A 26 34.17 13.94 -6.63
N PRO A 27 33.28 13.37 -7.46
CA PRO A 27 32.07 14.09 -7.87
C PRO A 27 31.35 14.58 -6.61
N ALA A 28 31.06 15.89 -6.57
CA ALA A 28 30.39 16.49 -5.44
C ALA A 28 28.99 15.88 -5.31
N ARG A 29 28.64 15.44 -4.10
CA ARG A 29 27.25 15.10 -3.74
C ARG A 29 26.35 16.29 -4.12
N PRO A 30 25.14 16.07 -4.66
CA PRO A 30 24.22 17.17 -4.94
C PRO A 30 24.04 18.00 -3.66
N ALA A 31 24.24 19.31 -3.78
CA ALA A 31 24.13 20.23 -2.65
C ALA A 31 22.67 20.28 -2.16
N ALA A 32 22.48 20.31 -0.84
CA ALA A 32 21.16 20.51 -0.25
C ALA A 32 20.59 21.87 -0.71
N PRO A 33 19.34 21.93 -1.18
CA PRO A 33 18.69 23.19 -1.56
C PRO A 33 18.60 24.16 -0.35
N GLN A 34 18.66 25.46 -0.62
CA GLN A 34 18.49 26.51 0.40
C GLN A 34 17.01 26.71 0.75
N VAL A 35 16.73 26.94 2.03
CA VAL A 35 15.40 26.98 2.65
C VAL A 35 14.79 28.40 2.64
N PRO A 36 13.59 28.56 2.05
CA PRO A 36 12.44 29.23 2.70
C PRO A 36 11.16 28.34 2.56
N SER A 37 10.06 28.50 3.29
CA SER A 37 9.50 29.64 4.02
C SER A 37 8.91 29.25 5.38
N ILE A 38 8.90 30.22 6.29
CA ILE A 38 8.11 30.23 7.52
C ILE A 38 6.64 30.35 7.12
N ALA A 39 5.77 29.57 7.77
CA ALA A 39 4.33 29.60 7.55
C ALA A 39 3.75 31.03 7.71
N PRO A 40 2.82 31.48 6.85
CA PRO A 40 2.18 32.77 6.97
C PRO A 40 1.58 32.93 8.37
N GLY A 41 2.07 33.94 9.08
CA GLY A 41 1.54 34.27 10.39
C GLY A 41 1.99 33.39 11.56
N ILE A 42 3.00 32.52 11.42
CA ILE A 42 3.55 31.73 12.54
C ILE A 42 5.07 31.93 12.61
N ALA A 43 5.56 32.67 13.60
CA ALA A 43 6.99 32.93 13.77
C ALA A 43 7.55 32.20 14.99
N VAL A 44 8.62 31.43 14.81
CA VAL A 44 9.41 30.88 15.91
C VAL A 44 10.29 31.98 16.49
N THR A 45 10.10 32.31 17.77
CA THR A 45 10.88 33.36 18.47
C THR A 45 11.94 32.79 19.40
N GLU A 46 11.70 31.61 19.96
CA GLU A 46 12.64 30.86 20.79
C GLU A 46 12.43 29.35 20.60
N SER A 47 13.50 28.58 20.60
CA SER A 47 13.47 27.12 20.52
C SER A 47 14.61 26.54 21.36
N SER A 48 14.26 25.69 22.31
CA SER A 48 15.19 25.05 23.26
C SER A 48 14.71 23.64 23.64
N GLU A 49 15.50 22.91 24.42
CA GLU A 49 15.10 21.59 24.96
C GLU A 49 13.92 21.68 25.95
N ALA A 50 13.64 22.86 26.49
CA ALA A 50 12.55 23.07 27.44
C ALA A 50 11.31 23.64 26.76
N ASP A 51 11.49 24.59 25.84
CA ASP A 51 10.39 25.40 25.31
C ASP A 51 10.56 25.72 23.83
N LEU A 52 9.44 25.73 23.10
CA LEU A 52 9.28 26.35 21.79
C LEU A 52 8.28 27.49 21.89
N VAL A 53 8.69 28.70 21.51
CA VAL A 53 7.89 29.92 21.61
C VAL A 53 7.52 30.40 20.20
N LEU A 54 6.22 30.60 19.99
CA LEU A 54 5.63 31.02 18.72
C LEU A 54 4.87 32.33 18.90
N ASP A 55 5.11 33.28 18.00
CA ASP A 55 4.25 34.45 17.80
C ASP A 55 3.35 34.21 16.59
N LEU A 56 2.05 34.35 16.81
CA LEU A 56 1.03 34.18 15.78
C LEU A 56 0.50 35.53 15.31
N HIS A 57 0.32 35.71 14.01
CA HIS A 57 -0.27 36.89 13.39
C HIS A 57 -1.07 36.52 12.14
N PHE A 58 -2.40 36.49 12.23
CA PHE A 58 -3.24 36.17 11.08
C PHE A 58 -4.01 37.39 10.56
N ASP A 59 -4.11 37.45 9.24
CA ASP A 59 -4.89 38.46 8.52
C ASP A 59 -6.40 38.24 8.69
N GLN A 60 -7.17 39.24 8.27
CA GLN A 60 -8.63 39.13 8.24
C GLN A 60 -9.08 38.04 7.25
N PRO A 61 -10.00 37.13 7.65
CA PRO A 61 -10.50 36.10 6.76
C PRO A 61 -11.36 36.69 5.64
N ILE A 62 -11.32 36.04 4.48
CA ILE A 62 -12.17 36.35 3.33
C ILE A 62 -13.49 35.60 3.51
N LEU A 63 -14.60 36.34 3.45
CA LEU A 63 -15.95 35.78 3.57
C LEU A 63 -16.63 35.78 2.20
N THR A 64 -17.06 34.60 1.76
CA THR A 64 -17.81 34.42 0.51
C THR A 64 -19.18 33.84 0.82
N ILE A 65 -20.18 34.23 0.03
CA ILE A 65 -21.53 33.66 0.14
C ILE A 65 -21.64 32.54 -0.88
N VAL A 66 -21.92 31.34 -0.41
CA VAL A 66 -22.05 30.14 -1.24
C VAL A 66 -23.45 29.54 -1.10
N GLN A 67 -23.94 28.93 -2.17
CA GLN A 67 -25.23 28.26 -2.18
C GLN A 67 -25.03 26.76 -2.24
N GLN A 68 -25.65 26.03 -1.30
CA GLN A 68 -25.64 24.57 -1.27
C GLN A 68 -27.10 24.08 -1.20
N GLY A 69 -27.58 23.51 -2.30
CA GLY A 69 -29.00 23.21 -2.50
C GLY A 69 -29.87 24.46 -2.36
N SER A 70 -30.87 24.40 -1.46
CA SER A 70 -31.79 25.51 -1.16
C SER A 70 -31.28 26.46 -0.08
N THR A 71 -30.13 26.19 0.52
CA THR A 71 -29.61 26.95 1.66
C THR A 71 -28.38 27.75 1.28
N THR A 72 -28.33 29.00 1.73
CA THR A 72 -27.16 29.88 1.58
C THR A 72 -26.30 29.82 2.82
N TYR A 73 -24.99 29.78 2.63
CA TYR A 73 -23.98 29.68 3.66
C TYR A 73 -22.92 30.76 3.49
N THR A 74 -22.20 31.06 4.58
CA THR A 74 -20.94 31.79 4.53
C THR A 74 -19.79 30.80 4.51
N ASP A 75 -18.95 30.87 3.48
CA ASP A 75 -17.66 30.17 3.42
C ASP A 75 -16.54 31.14 3.86
N ILE A 76 -15.52 30.58 4.50
CA ILE A 76 -14.43 31.34 5.12
C ILE A 76 -13.10 30.80 4.62
N SER A 77 -12.29 31.67 4.02
CA SER A 77 -10.95 31.35 3.54
C SER A 77 -9.90 32.28 4.14
N MET A 78 -8.67 31.75 4.28
CA MET A 78 -7.48 32.50 4.68
C MET A 78 -6.31 32.35 3.69
N GLY A 79 -6.63 32.01 2.45
CA GLY A 79 -5.63 31.72 1.42
C GLY A 79 -5.21 30.26 1.38
N ASP A 80 -4.40 29.93 0.39
CA ASP A 80 -4.11 28.55 -0.04
C ASP A 80 -3.22 27.74 0.92
N GLU A 81 -2.61 28.41 1.90
CA GLU A 81 -1.80 27.76 2.95
C GLU A 81 -2.62 27.25 4.14
N PHE A 82 -3.93 27.44 4.11
CA PHE A 82 -4.87 26.94 5.10
C PHE A 82 -5.76 25.88 4.46
N GLY A 83 -5.79 24.70 5.07
CA GLY A 83 -6.86 23.74 4.85
C GLY A 83 -8.12 24.10 5.64
N ALA A 84 -8.97 23.11 5.85
CA ALA A 84 -10.23 23.29 6.55
C ALA A 84 -10.52 22.16 7.53
N THR A 85 -11.25 22.46 8.59
CA THR A 85 -11.74 21.45 9.54
C THR A 85 -12.64 20.43 8.83
N GLY A 86 -12.38 19.15 9.05
CA GLY A 86 -13.02 18.05 8.31
C GLY A 86 -14.17 17.33 9.00
N GLN A 87 -14.57 17.69 10.24
CA GLN A 87 -15.60 16.94 10.96
C GLN A 87 -16.98 17.10 10.29
N PRO A 88 -17.57 16.05 9.70
CA PRO A 88 -18.76 16.24 8.88
C PRO A 88 -19.94 16.82 9.67
N GLY A 89 -20.58 17.81 9.05
CA GLY A 89 -21.71 18.53 9.61
C GLY A 89 -21.39 19.61 10.63
N TYR A 90 -20.15 19.74 11.08
CA TYR A 90 -19.70 20.88 11.90
C TYR A 90 -19.33 22.07 11.00
N PRO A 91 -19.31 23.32 11.52
CA PRO A 91 -18.83 24.47 10.76
C PRO A 91 -17.43 24.24 10.18
N GLN A 92 -17.29 24.41 8.86
CA GLN A 92 -16.01 24.33 8.17
C GLN A 92 -15.24 25.62 8.39
N LEU A 93 -14.07 25.51 9.01
CA LEU A 93 -13.24 26.65 9.40
C LEU A 93 -11.81 26.48 8.86
N PRO A 94 -11.11 27.58 8.53
CA PRO A 94 -9.69 27.52 8.19
C PRO A 94 -8.87 26.86 9.29
N LEU A 95 -7.99 25.95 8.87
CA LEU A 95 -7.07 25.19 9.72
C LEU A 95 -5.73 25.10 9.01
N THR A 96 -4.64 25.20 9.75
CA THR A 96 -3.34 24.77 9.25
C THR A 96 -2.59 24.11 10.39
N ALA A 97 -1.79 23.09 10.12
CA ALA A 97 -0.98 22.44 11.14
C ALA A 97 0.49 22.42 10.74
N ARG A 98 1.39 22.35 11.72
CA ARG A 98 2.83 22.30 11.48
C ARG A 98 3.47 21.27 12.37
N MET A 99 4.51 20.61 11.87
CA MET A 99 5.26 19.67 12.70
C MET A 99 6.22 20.43 13.61
N VAL A 100 6.20 20.06 14.88
CA VAL A 100 7.16 20.48 15.89
C VAL A 100 7.90 19.25 16.37
N ALA A 101 9.21 19.28 16.27
CA ALA A 101 10.04 18.20 16.76
C ALA A 101 10.19 18.28 18.29
N LEU A 102 10.25 17.10 18.90
CA LEU A 102 10.37 16.90 20.34
C LEU A 102 11.82 16.55 20.72
N PRO A 103 12.30 17.00 21.88
CA PRO A 103 13.46 16.38 22.51
C PRO A 103 13.19 14.88 22.79
N PRO A 104 14.22 14.01 22.77
CA PRO A 104 14.05 12.57 22.97
C PRO A 104 13.28 12.20 24.24
N GLY A 105 12.20 11.43 24.08
CA GLY A 105 11.37 11.00 25.21
C GLY A 105 10.56 12.11 25.88
N ALA A 106 10.56 13.33 25.32
CA ALA A 106 9.75 14.42 25.82
C ALA A 106 8.27 14.25 25.48
N THR A 107 7.43 14.80 26.34
CA THR A 107 6.02 15.08 26.05
C THR A 107 5.82 16.58 26.00
N ALA A 108 4.82 17.04 25.24
CA ALA A 108 4.53 18.46 25.10
C ALA A 108 3.26 18.87 25.84
N THR A 109 3.28 20.07 26.42
CA THR A 109 2.09 20.79 26.86
C THR A 109 2.12 22.20 26.28
N LEU A 110 0.97 22.87 26.16
CA LEU A 110 0.92 24.20 25.54
C LEU A 110 0.34 25.23 26.52
N THR A 111 0.90 26.43 26.54
CA THR A 111 0.31 27.62 27.16
C THR A 111 0.09 28.70 26.11
N LEU A 112 -1.05 29.38 26.22
CA LEU A 112 -1.45 30.47 25.34
C LEU A 112 -1.57 31.74 26.17
N SER A 113 -0.83 32.78 25.80
CA SER A 113 -0.94 34.11 26.40
C SER A 113 -1.16 35.17 25.31
N ALA A 114 -1.79 36.30 25.67
CA ALA A 114 -1.99 37.43 24.76
C ALA A 114 -2.78 37.17 23.44
N ALA A 115 -3.76 36.25 23.44
CA ALA A 115 -4.63 36.04 22.27
C ALA A 115 -5.59 37.23 22.04
N VAL A 116 -5.40 37.96 20.95
CA VAL A 116 -6.21 39.12 20.53
C VAL A 116 -7.12 38.71 19.38
N TRP A 117 -8.43 38.81 19.62
CA TRP A 117 -9.47 38.46 18.66
C TRP A 117 -10.18 39.71 18.14
N GLN A 118 -10.51 39.69 16.85
CA GLN A 118 -11.53 40.58 16.28
C GLN A 118 -12.78 39.76 15.98
N THR A 119 -13.96 40.36 16.15
CA THR A 119 -15.25 39.69 16.02
C THR A 119 -16.11 40.39 14.98
N GLN A 120 -16.83 39.62 14.18
CA GLN A 120 -17.75 40.10 13.17
C GLN A 120 -18.98 39.18 13.09
N SER A 121 -20.17 39.75 12.98
CA SER A 121 -21.38 38.98 12.70
C SER A 121 -21.44 38.55 11.24
N VAL A 122 -21.93 37.34 10.99
CA VAL A 122 -22.19 36.81 9.66
C VAL A 122 -23.69 36.77 9.38
N SER A 123 -24.09 37.13 8.16
CA SER A 123 -25.50 37.19 7.77
C SER A 123 -26.12 35.82 7.46
N GLN A 124 -25.26 34.82 7.23
CA GLN A 124 -25.65 33.43 6.98
C GLN A 124 -24.82 32.52 7.91
N PRO A 125 -25.35 31.36 8.30
CA PRO A 125 -24.56 30.36 9.02
C PRO A 125 -23.39 29.87 8.16
N LEU A 126 -22.30 29.46 8.81
CA LEU A 126 -21.15 28.91 8.11
C LEU A 126 -21.49 27.64 7.33
N LEU A 127 -20.75 27.40 6.25
CA LEU A 127 -20.78 26.17 5.49
C LEU A 127 -20.37 25.00 6.39
N PRO A 128 -21.16 23.90 6.51
CA PRO A 128 -20.71 22.73 7.24
C PRO A 128 -19.72 21.91 6.41
N ALA A 129 -18.76 21.29 7.08
CA ALA A 129 -17.84 20.36 6.43
C ALA A 129 -18.66 19.19 5.84
N PRO A 130 -18.42 18.84 4.57
CA PRO A 130 -19.18 17.79 3.90
C PRO A 130 -18.82 16.41 4.49
N ARG A 131 -19.74 15.45 4.42
CA ARG A 131 -19.37 14.03 4.33
C ARG A 131 -19.32 13.63 2.86
N PHE A 132 -18.57 12.60 2.52
CA PHE A 132 -18.49 12.11 1.15
C PHE A 132 -19.05 10.69 1.06
N ASP A 133 -19.84 10.42 0.02
CA ASP A 133 -20.46 9.12 -0.22
C ASP A 133 -20.73 8.95 -1.73
N PHE A 134 -21.08 7.75 -2.17
CA PHE A 134 -21.45 7.48 -3.56
C PHE A 134 -22.74 8.23 -3.93
N ALA A 135 -22.75 8.86 -5.11
CA ALA A 135 -23.94 9.51 -5.66
C ALA A 135 -25.11 8.53 -5.85
N ASP A 136 -24.79 7.27 -6.19
CA ASP A 136 -25.73 6.17 -6.32
C ASP A 136 -25.24 4.95 -5.53
N GLN A 137 -25.81 4.78 -4.34
CA GLN A 137 -25.53 3.62 -3.50
C GLN A 137 -25.98 2.29 -4.12
N THR A 138 -26.72 2.27 -5.24
CA THR A 138 -27.12 1.04 -5.93
C THR A 138 -26.07 0.53 -6.93
N ARG A 139 -25.12 1.38 -7.35
CA ARG A 139 -24.09 1.10 -8.39
C ARG A 139 -22.65 1.28 -7.88
N VAL A 140 -22.34 0.73 -6.72
CA VAL A 140 -21.10 0.98 -5.96
C VAL A 140 -19.81 0.40 -6.63
N GLU A 141 -19.86 -0.19 -7.82
CA GLU A 141 -18.67 -0.67 -8.56
C GLU A 141 -18.71 -0.21 -10.01
N GLU A 142 -17.52 0.13 -10.53
CA GLU A 142 -17.21 0.69 -11.85
C GLU A 142 -17.74 2.11 -12.10
N GLY A 143 -16.94 3.12 -11.72
CA GLY A 143 -17.12 4.52 -12.16
C GLY A 143 -18.19 5.32 -11.41
N ALA A 144 -18.70 4.83 -10.27
CA ALA A 144 -19.62 5.63 -9.47
C ALA A 144 -18.91 6.83 -8.82
N ALA A 145 -19.41 8.03 -9.13
CA ALA A 145 -18.91 9.26 -8.55
C ALA A 145 -19.13 9.31 -7.03
N VAL A 146 -18.08 9.69 -6.30
CA VAL A 146 -18.17 10.08 -4.90
C VAL A 146 -18.49 11.57 -4.84
N VAL A 147 -19.54 11.95 -4.11
CA VAL A 147 -20.06 13.31 -4.06
C VAL A 147 -20.11 13.86 -2.64
N PRO A 148 -19.93 15.18 -2.44
CA PRO A 148 -20.10 15.84 -1.15
C PRO A 148 -21.58 15.90 -0.76
N LEU A 149 -21.88 15.50 0.47
CA LEU A 149 -23.16 15.68 1.13
C LEU A 149 -23.00 16.73 2.23
N VAL A 150 -23.57 17.91 1.98
CA VAL A 150 -23.51 19.07 2.88
C VAL A 150 -24.78 19.09 3.75
N ALA A 151 -24.63 18.73 5.02
CA ALA A 151 -25.73 18.75 5.98
C ALA A 151 -25.23 19.23 7.35
N ARG A 152 -25.96 20.12 8.02
CA ARG A 152 -25.60 20.58 9.38
C ARG A 152 -25.84 19.48 10.40
N ASP A 153 -24.90 19.34 11.33
CA ASP A 153 -25.18 18.69 12.59
C ASP A 153 -26.05 19.63 13.46
N PRO A 154 -27.27 19.23 13.86
CA PRO A 154 -28.16 20.11 14.62
C PRO A 154 -27.61 20.53 15.99
N ALA A 155 -26.82 19.67 16.64
CA ALA A 155 -26.26 19.98 17.95
C ALA A 155 -25.10 20.98 17.82
N ALA A 156 -24.21 20.78 16.85
CA ALA A 156 -23.12 21.69 16.57
C ALA A 156 -23.63 23.09 16.23
N TYR A 157 -24.67 23.21 15.39
CA TYR A 157 -25.22 24.51 14.99
C TYR A 157 -26.17 25.17 16.01
N ALA A 158 -26.54 24.47 17.09
CA ALA A 158 -27.33 25.01 18.19
C ALA A 158 -26.48 25.48 19.38
N GLU A 159 -25.18 25.21 19.36
CA GLU A 159 -24.28 25.49 20.49
C GLU A 159 -24.00 27.00 20.63
N ASP A 160 -24.21 27.55 21.83
CA ASP A 160 -23.76 28.90 22.20
C ASP A 160 -22.34 28.87 22.77
N ALA A 161 -21.41 28.39 21.96
CA ALA A 161 -19.98 28.33 22.28
C ALA A 161 -19.15 28.62 21.03
N TRP A 162 -17.91 29.05 21.24
CA TRP A 162 -16.94 29.18 20.15
C TRP A 162 -16.44 27.80 19.72
N GLN A 163 -16.53 27.52 18.42
CA GLN A 163 -16.04 26.30 17.78
C GLN A 163 -14.94 26.66 16.75
N PRO A 164 -13.75 26.02 16.81
CA PRO A 164 -13.26 25.29 17.98
C PRO A 164 -13.00 26.24 19.15
N ALA A 165 -13.01 25.70 20.38
CA ALA A 165 -12.84 26.49 21.59
C ALA A 165 -11.41 27.03 21.75
N ALA A 166 -10.40 26.23 21.39
CA ALA A 166 -8.99 26.56 21.50
C ALA A 166 -8.41 26.92 20.12
N PRO A 167 -7.67 28.04 19.97
CA PRO A 167 -7.05 28.43 18.71
C PRO A 167 -5.80 27.62 18.34
N VAL A 168 -5.23 26.90 19.30
CA VAL A 168 -4.04 26.08 19.09
C VAL A 168 -4.24 24.77 19.85
N ARG A 169 -3.94 23.65 19.20
CA ARG A 169 -4.04 22.31 19.78
C ARG A 169 -2.78 21.50 19.46
N LEU A 170 -2.36 20.68 20.40
CA LEU A 170 -1.39 19.62 20.13
C LEU A 170 -2.17 18.44 19.53
N GLY A 171 -1.77 17.99 18.36
CA GLY A 171 -2.31 16.83 17.65
C GLY A 171 -1.54 15.56 17.99
N GLU A 172 -1.67 14.56 17.11
CA GLU A 172 -1.06 13.25 17.32
C GLU A 172 0.48 13.29 17.15
N PRO A 173 1.22 12.43 17.88
CA PRO A 173 2.64 12.21 17.64
C PRO A 173 2.87 11.64 16.23
N ALA A 174 3.95 12.07 15.60
CA ALA A 174 4.43 11.54 14.33
C ALA A 174 5.94 11.34 14.42
N ARG A 175 6.49 10.45 13.60
CA ARG A 175 7.92 10.23 13.50
C ARG A 175 8.32 10.15 12.04
N LEU A 176 9.24 11.01 11.64
CA LEU A 176 9.84 10.94 10.32
C LEU A 176 11.32 10.68 10.52
N ARG A 177 11.76 9.51 10.04
CA ARG A 177 13.12 9.02 10.21
C ARG A 177 13.42 8.87 11.71
N ASP A 178 14.53 9.44 12.16
CA ASP A 178 14.94 9.44 13.56
C ASP A 178 14.38 10.65 14.35
N GLN A 179 13.46 11.43 13.77
CA GLN A 179 12.91 12.64 14.37
C GLN A 179 11.52 12.39 14.97
N ASP A 180 11.43 12.41 16.29
CA ASP A 180 10.14 12.44 17.00
C ASP A 180 9.52 13.83 16.90
N MET A 181 8.22 13.88 16.58
CA MET A 181 7.49 15.10 16.31
C MET A 181 6.06 15.00 16.83
N LEU A 182 5.39 16.16 16.87
CA LEU A 182 3.95 16.27 17.03
C LEU A 182 3.42 17.31 16.06
N THR A 183 2.20 17.11 15.62
CA THR A 183 1.48 18.10 14.81
C THR A 183 0.91 19.17 15.74
N VAL A 184 1.17 20.45 15.48
CA VAL A 184 0.53 21.59 16.15
C VAL A 184 -0.50 22.18 15.21
N GLU A 185 -1.76 22.12 15.61
CA GLU A 185 -2.91 22.60 14.83
C GLU A 185 -3.25 24.05 15.22
N PHE A 186 -3.38 24.92 14.22
CA PHE A 186 -3.71 26.33 14.37
C PHE A 186 -5.08 26.61 13.74
N TYR A 187 -5.98 27.15 14.56
CA TYR A 187 -7.35 27.51 14.20
C TYR A 187 -7.48 29.04 14.26
N PRO A 188 -7.11 29.74 13.18
CA PRO A 188 -7.07 31.20 13.16
C PRO A 188 -8.46 31.83 13.22
N VAL A 189 -9.52 31.09 12.88
CA VAL A 189 -10.92 31.53 12.94
C VAL A 189 -11.74 30.57 13.81
N ARG A 190 -12.64 31.13 14.61
CA ARG A 190 -13.65 30.41 15.38
C ARG A 190 -15.04 30.99 15.12
N TYR A 191 -16.06 30.16 15.26
CA TYR A 191 -17.45 30.52 15.00
C TYR A 191 -18.33 30.20 16.21
N ASN A 192 -19.25 31.09 16.55
CA ASN A 192 -20.34 30.82 17.49
C ASN A 192 -21.65 30.68 16.69
N PRO A 193 -22.17 29.45 16.53
CA PRO A 193 -23.37 29.19 15.74
C PRO A 193 -24.64 29.84 16.27
N ALA A 194 -24.87 29.82 17.59
CA ALA A 194 -26.07 30.40 18.18
C ALA A 194 -26.14 31.93 18.03
N ARG A 195 -24.98 32.59 17.98
CA ARG A 195 -24.88 34.06 17.82
C ARG A 195 -24.74 34.51 16.37
N GLY A 196 -24.32 33.63 15.47
CA GLY A 196 -23.98 34.01 14.10
C GLY A 196 -22.78 34.94 14.04
N GLU A 197 -21.75 34.67 14.87
CA GLU A 197 -20.55 35.50 14.99
C GLU A 197 -19.30 34.68 14.70
N ILE A 198 -18.38 35.25 13.92
CA ILE A 198 -17.02 34.75 13.76
C ILE A 198 -16.06 35.59 14.58
N ALA A 199 -14.95 34.99 14.99
CA ALA A 199 -13.80 35.73 15.49
C ALA A 199 -12.52 35.19 14.85
N TRP A 200 -11.62 36.07 14.46
CA TRP A 200 -10.30 35.69 13.94
C TRP A 200 -9.17 36.22 14.82
N LEU A 201 -8.10 35.44 14.90
CA LEU A 201 -6.98 35.65 15.80
C LEU A 201 -5.96 36.57 15.15
N THR A 202 -5.94 37.85 15.55
CA THR A 202 -4.97 38.82 15.00
C THR A 202 -3.58 38.70 15.60
N GLN A 203 -3.49 38.26 16.86
CA GLN A 203 -2.21 38.05 17.53
C GLN A 203 -2.35 37.00 18.63
N ALA A 204 -1.35 36.15 18.83
CA ALA A 204 -1.20 35.35 20.03
C ALA A 204 0.26 35.00 20.32
N HIS A 205 0.55 34.72 21.58
CA HIS A 205 1.82 34.18 22.02
C HIS A 205 1.62 32.77 22.57
N VAL A 206 2.30 31.78 21.97
CA VAL A 206 2.17 30.37 22.31
C VAL A 206 3.51 29.87 22.83
N VAL A 207 3.50 29.18 23.97
CA VAL A 207 4.66 28.43 24.46
C VAL A 207 4.31 26.96 24.50
N ILE A 208 5.12 26.13 23.84
CA ILE A 208 5.03 24.68 23.90
C ILE A 208 6.15 24.20 24.83
N HIS A 209 5.77 23.68 25.98
CA HIS A 209 6.67 23.19 27.02
C HIS A 209 6.96 21.70 26.79
N PHE A 210 8.23 21.35 26.69
CA PHE A 210 8.73 19.99 26.62
C PHE A 210 9.09 19.48 28.03
N THR A 211 8.58 18.31 28.40
CA THR A 211 8.81 17.71 29.72
C THR A 211 9.25 16.25 29.59
N GLY A 212 10.20 15.82 30.41
CA GLY A 212 10.73 14.45 30.39
C GLY A 212 11.83 14.19 29.36
N GLY A 213 12.11 15.15 28.48
CA GLY A 213 13.14 15.06 27.45
C GLY A 213 14.53 14.80 28.01
N GLN A 214 15.32 13.98 27.31
CA GLN A 214 16.72 13.72 27.61
C GLN A 214 17.61 14.14 26.44
N PRO A 215 18.86 14.58 26.68
CA PRO A 215 19.79 14.87 25.60
C PRO A 215 20.02 13.63 24.72
N ALA A 216 19.94 13.78 23.40
CA ALA A 216 20.30 12.71 22.48
C ALA A 216 21.82 12.49 22.53
N PRO A 217 22.32 11.29 22.88
CA PRO A 217 23.76 11.07 23.03
C PRO A 217 24.52 11.15 21.69
N ALA A 218 23.84 10.89 20.55
CA ALA A 218 24.38 11.08 19.20
C ALA A 218 23.26 11.12 18.14
N ALA A 219 22.99 12.29 17.55
CA ALA A 219 22.07 12.40 16.41
C ALA A 219 22.70 11.79 15.15
N ARG A 220 21.97 10.92 14.45
CA ARG A 220 22.39 10.37 13.14
C ARG A 220 22.15 11.41 12.04
N PRO A 221 23.17 11.82 11.27
CA PRO A 221 22.97 12.70 10.12
C PRO A 221 22.13 12.01 9.05
N ASP A 222 21.26 12.76 8.38
CA ASP A 222 20.39 12.23 7.33
C ASP A 222 20.44 13.09 6.07
N PRO A 223 21.51 12.95 5.26
CA PRO A 223 21.82 13.90 4.19
C PRO A 223 20.71 14.03 3.13
N TYR A 224 19.85 13.03 2.98
CA TYR A 224 18.78 13.01 1.97
C TYR A 224 17.43 13.52 2.48
N PHE A 225 17.21 13.52 3.80
CA PHE A 225 15.98 14.06 4.41
C PHE A 225 16.18 15.43 5.06
N GLU A 226 17.40 15.96 5.18
CA GLU A 226 17.62 17.27 5.81
C GLU A 226 16.77 18.39 5.18
N SER A 227 16.68 18.48 3.85
CA SER A 227 15.86 19.50 3.18
C SER A 227 14.37 19.31 3.42
N THR A 228 13.91 18.05 3.42
CA THR A 228 12.51 17.70 3.69
C THR A 228 12.14 18.03 5.12
N LEU A 229 12.97 17.66 6.10
CA LEU A 229 12.78 17.98 7.51
C LEU A 229 12.83 19.50 7.74
N ALA A 230 13.77 20.22 7.13
CA ALA A 230 13.87 21.67 7.25
C ALA A 230 12.65 22.42 6.69
N ALA A 231 12.06 21.92 5.60
CA ALA A 231 10.84 22.48 5.03
C ALA A 231 9.57 22.14 5.83
N THR A 232 9.65 21.17 6.74
CA THR A 232 8.49 20.56 7.40
C THR A 232 8.39 20.92 8.89
N VAL A 233 9.53 20.97 9.58
CA VAL A 233 9.62 21.09 11.04
C VAL A 233 9.92 22.54 11.42
N LEU A 234 9.02 23.17 12.19
CA LEU A 234 9.15 24.58 12.57
C LEU A 234 10.45 24.90 13.31
N ASN A 235 10.86 24.02 14.22
CA ASN A 235 12.04 24.17 15.07
C ASN A 235 13.24 23.33 14.60
N TYR A 236 13.31 23.02 13.30
CA TYR A 236 14.31 22.13 12.72
C TYR A 236 15.76 22.44 13.14
N ASP A 237 16.16 23.72 13.12
CA ASP A 237 17.54 24.12 13.41
C ASP A 237 18.03 23.68 14.79
N THR A 238 17.14 23.72 15.79
CA THR A 238 17.43 23.18 17.14
C THR A 238 17.23 21.67 17.15
N ALA A 239 16.13 21.20 16.56
CA ALA A 239 15.66 19.84 16.70
C ALA A 239 16.47 18.78 15.95
N ARG A 240 17.27 19.16 14.95
CA ARG A 240 18.19 18.23 14.29
C ARG A 240 19.18 17.55 15.24
N ALA A 241 19.41 18.12 16.43
CA ALA A 241 20.21 17.52 17.49
C ALA A 241 19.42 16.52 18.38
N TRP A 242 18.10 16.43 18.24
CA TRP A 242 17.18 15.64 19.07
C TRP A 242 16.81 14.28 18.48
N ARG A 243 17.55 13.82 17.47
CA ARG A 243 17.22 12.58 16.78
C ARG A 243 17.59 11.36 17.59
N THR A 244 16.72 10.36 17.58
CA THR A 244 16.97 9.04 18.16
C THR A 244 16.70 7.95 17.16
N ALA A 245 17.55 6.91 17.17
CA ALA A 245 17.28 5.71 16.39
C ALA A 245 16.29 4.82 17.14
N SER A 246 15.33 4.24 16.42
CA SER A 246 14.50 3.15 16.93
C SER A 246 15.21 1.81 16.78
N ALA A 247 14.82 0.84 17.60
CA ALA A 247 15.24 -0.55 17.42
C ALA A 247 14.48 -1.17 16.23
N PRO A 248 15.13 -2.06 15.46
CA PRO A 248 14.46 -2.80 14.38
C PRO A 248 13.39 -3.75 14.93
N VAL A 249 12.46 -4.14 14.06
CA VAL A 249 11.56 -5.28 14.29
C VAL A 249 12.37 -6.53 14.62
N THR A 250 11.89 -7.29 15.61
CA THR A 250 12.48 -8.58 15.97
C THR A 250 12.21 -9.58 14.86
N LEU A 251 13.28 -10.12 14.27
CA LEU A 251 13.19 -11.15 13.23
C LEU A 251 13.14 -12.55 13.85
N PRO A 252 12.60 -13.55 13.13
CA PRO A 252 12.75 -14.95 13.52
C PRO A 252 14.23 -15.32 13.67
N ASP A 253 14.55 -16.11 14.70
CA ASP A 253 15.91 -16.57 15.01
C ASP A 253 16.52 -17.45 13.89
N PHE A 254 15.67 -18.10 13.10
CA PHE A 254 16.10 -18.96 12.00
C PHE A 254 16.35 -18.18 10.70
N VAL A 255 17.54 -18.35 10.13
CA VAL A 255 17.92 -17.94 8.77
C VAL A 255 18.39 -19.19 8.01
N PRO A 256 17.85 -19.47 6.81
CA PRO A 256 18.31 -20.60 6.02
C PRO A 256 19.78 -20.40 5.61
N ALA A 257 20.55 -21.49 5.62
CA ALA A 257 21.96 -21.54 5.27
C ALA A 257 22.18 -22.53 4.11
N THR A 258 23.23 -22.32 3.32
CA THR A 258 23.53 -23.20 2.18
C THR A 258 23.58 -24.66 2.61
N GLY A 259 22.82 -25.51 1.93
CA GLY A 259 22.65 -26.92 2.28
C GLY A 259 21.45 -27.23 3.17
N ASP A 260 20.72 -26.23 3.67
CA ASP A 260 19.40 -26.48 4.25
C ASP A 260 18.42 -26.93 3.15
N VAL A 261 17.43 -27.74 3.50
CA VAL A 261 16.39 -28.19 2.59
C VAL A 261 15.13 -27.36 2.82
N ARG A 262 14.68 -26.64 1.79
CA ARG A 262 13.38 -25.99 1.75
C ARG A 262 12.31 -27.04 1.49
N MET A 263 11.25 -27.05 2.30
CA MET A 263 10.12 -27.98 2.19
C MET A 263 8.81 -27.19 2.13
N VAL A 264 8.02 -27.45 1.09
CA VAL A 264 6.71 -26.80 0.89
C VAL A 264 5.61 -27.67 1.47
N VAL A 265 4.75 -27.09 2.33
CA VAL A 265 3.60 -27.74 2.94
C VAL A 265 2.33 -26.92 2.64
N ARG A 266 1.25 -27.58 2.21
CA ARG A 266 -0.01 -26.92 1.83
C ARG A 266 -1.21 -27.31 2.68
N GLU A 267 -1.10 -28.43 3.40
CA GLU A 267 -2.19 -29.01 4.18
C GLU A 267 -1.67 -29.43 5.56
N ASN A 268 -2.56 -29.35 6.55
CA ASN A 268 -2.33 -29.95 7.86
C ASN A 268 -2.11 -31.47 7.72
N GLY A 269 -1.12 -32.02 8.39
CA GLY A 269 -0.91 -33.47 8.42
C GLY A 269 0.52 -33.93 8.69
N LEU A 270 0.69 -35.24 8.84
CA LEU A 270 2.02 -35.83 9.05
C LEU A 270 2.78 -35.87 7.72
N ASN A 271 3.91 -35.16 7.68
CA ASN A 271 4.83 -35.13 6.55
C ASN A 271 6.05 -36.02 6.83
N ARG A 272 6.61 -36.60 5.77
CA ARG A 272 7.78 -37.47 5.81
C ARG A 272 8.86 -37.03 4.83
N VAL A 273 10.10 -37.04 5.31
CA VAL A 273 11.32 -36.90 4.52
C VAL A 273 12.16 -38.15 4.71
N THR A 274 12.42 -38.87 3.63
CA THR A 274 13.19 -40.12 3.66
C THR A 274 14.67 -39.87 3.45
N TYR A 275 15.51 -40.86 3.79
CA TYR A 275 16.91 -40.87 3.39
C TYR A 275 17.09 -40.65 1.89
N ASP A 276 16.33 -41.37 1.06
CA ASP A 276 16.43 -41.29 -0.40
C ASP A 276 16.04 -39.90 -0.93
N ASP A 277 15.06 -39.23 -0.32
CA ASP A 277 14.70 -37.86 -0.70
C ASP A 277 15.89 -36.91 -0.56
N LEU A 278 16.66 -37.04 0.52
CA LEU A 278 17.80 -36.17 0.82
C LEU A 278 19.02 -36.50 -0.05
N ILE A 279 19.26 -37.79 -0.33
CA ILE A 279 20.27 -38.22 -1.30
C ILE A 279 19.94 -37.68 -2.71
N ASN A 280 18.68 -37.79 -3.13
CA ASN A 280 18.24 -37.28 -4.44
C ASN A 280 18.36 -35.75 -4.57
N LEU A 281 18.30 -35.03 -3.46
CA LEU A 281 18.55 -33.59 -3.42
C LEU A 281 20.05 -33.24 -3.45
N GLY A 282 20.95 -34.19 -3.18
CA GLY A 282 22.41 -34.01 -3.20
C GLY A 282 23.11 -34.09 -1.84
N HIS A 283 22.43 -34.54 -0.79
CA HIS A 283 23.07 -34.83 0.51
C HIS A 283 23.69 -36.24 0.55
N ASP A 284 24.76 -36.45 -0.21
CA ASP A 284 25.45 -37.75 -0.33
C ASP A 284 26.06 -38.27 0.99
N ASP A 285 26.13 -37.41 2.00
CA ASP A 285 26.80 -37.64 3.27
C ASP A 285 25.83 -37.74 4.46
N ILE A 286 24.53 -37.91 4.23
CA ILE A 286 23.58 -37.76 5.34
C ILE A 286 23.73 -38.82 6.45
N SER A 287 24.20 -40.02 6.09
CA SER A 287 24.53 -41.11 7.04
C SER A 287 25.68 -40.77 8.00
N GLN A 288 26.55 -39.78 7.69
CA GLN A 288 27.63 -39.39 8.61
C GLN A 288 27.19 -38.40 9.70
N TRP A 289 25.95 -37.88 9.65
CA TRP A 289 25.44 -36.90 10.62
C TRP A 289 24.53 -37.58 11.67
N PRO A 290 24.67 -37.25 12.97
CA PRO A 290 23.80 -37.82 14.01
C PRO A 290 22.36 -37.31 13.83
N THR A 291 21.37 -38.19 13.90
CA THR A 291 19.93 -37.83 13.73
C THR A 291 19.46 -36.78 14.73
N ILE A 292 20.11 -36.70 15.90
CA ILE A 292 19.86 -35.69 16.92
C ILE A 292 20.18 -34.25 16.45
N PHE A 293 21.04 -34.04 15.44
CA PHE A 293 21.41 -32.71 14.93
C PHE A 293 20.57 -32.23 13.75
N PHE A 294 19.59 -33.01 13.32
CA PHE A 294 18.64 -32.60 12.32
C PHE A 294 17.68 -31.62 12.98
N THR A 295 17.35 -30.49 12.36
CA THR A 295 16.41 -29.50 12.92
C THR A 295 15.40 -29.13 11.86
N ILE A 296 14.14 -29.01 12.25
CA ILE A 296 13.08 -28.52 11.37
C ILE A 296 12.60 -27.20 11.94
N SER A 297 12.50 -26.15 11.13
CA SER A 297 12.01 -24.84 11.55
C SER A 297 11.00 -24.29 10.55
N ASN A 298 10.07 -23.47 11.02
CA ASN A 298 9.17 -22.66 10.18
C ASN A 298 9.11 -21.22 10.71
N LYS A 299 8.19 -20.39 10.19
CA LYS A 299 8.02 -18.99 10.64
C LYS A 299 7.77 -18.84 12.15
N ARG A 300 7.26 -19.88 12.82
CA ARG A 300 6.95 -19.88 14.27
C ARG A 300 8.11 -20.41 15.13
N GLY A 301 9.25 -20.79 14.52
CA GLY A 301 10.41 -21.35 15.21
C GLY A 301 10.60 -22.85 14.94
N GLU A 302 11.29 -23.53 15.86
CA GLU A 302 11.61 -24.94 15.72
C GLU A 302 10.35 -25.85 15.83
N VAL A 303 10.32 -26.92 15.03
CA VAL A 303 9.24 -27.90 14.97
C VAL A 303 9.77 -29.26 15.38
N ALA A 304 9.08 -29.90 16.32
CA ALA A 304 9.46 -31.21 16.82
C ALA A 304 9.35 -32.28 15.73
N ARG A 305 10.38 -33.14 15.66
CA ARG A 305 10.45 -34.24 14.69
C ARG A 305 10.43 -35.60 15.36
N ASP A 306 9.84 -36.58 14.70
CA ASP A 306 9.94 -38.01 15.04
C ASP A 306 10.82 -38.68 13.99
N ILE A 307 11.82 -39.47 14.41
CA ILE A 307 12.74 -40.15 13.49
C ILE A 307 12.56 -41.65 13.65
N THR A 308 12.32 -42.32 12.53
CA THR A 308 12.38 -43.77 12.46
C THR A 308 13.80 -44.17 12.08
N ASP A 309 14.54 -44.67 13.06
CA ASP A 309 15.86 -45.26 12.92
C ASP A 309 15.71 -46.79 13.04
N SER A 310 15.69 -47.45 11.90
CA SER A 310 15.31 -48.85 11.76
C SER A 310 16.37 -49.80 12.32
N ASN A 311 17.63 -49.35 12.38
CA ASN A 311 18.76 -50.13 12.87
C ASN A 311 19.27 -49.66 14.25
N SER A 312 18.70 -48.56 14.77
CA SER A 312 18.98 -47.95 16.08
C SER A 312 20.45 -47.51 16.25
N ASN A 313 21.10 -47.06 15.16
CA ASN A 313 22.50 -46.63 15.19
C ASN A 313 22.68 -45.11 15.39
N GLY A 314 21.59 -44.35 15.47
CA GLY A 314 21.58 -42.89 15.63
C GLY A 314 21.92 -42.12 14.36
N ARG A 315 21.87 -42.75 13.19
CA ARG A 315 22.13 -42.19 11.86
C ARG A 315 20.89 -42.29 10.99
N LEU A 316 20.84 -41.50 9.93
CA LEU A 316 19.79 -41.60 8.92
C LEU A 316 20.33 -42.44 7.76
N ASP A 317 19.87 -43.68 7.64
CA ASP A 317 20.34 -44.65 6.65
C ASP A 317 19.22 -45.07 5.66
N PRO A 318 19.53 -45.83 4.59
CA PRO A 318 18.50 -46.36 3.69
C PRO A 318 17.37 -47.09 4.44
N GLY A 319 16.14 -46.61 4.28
CA GLY A 319 14.95 -47.11 4.97
C GLY A 319 14.48 -46.25 6.15
N ASP A 320 15.31 -45.31 6.62
CA ASP A 320 14.96 -44.38 7.69
C ASP A 320 14.24 -43.14 7.16
N ALA A 321 13.53 -42.47 8.07
CA ALA A 321 12.78 -41.27 7.72
C ALA A 321 12.55 -40.35 8.92
N ILE A 322 12.46 -39.06 8.60
CA ILE A 322 12.11 -37.97 9.51
C ILE A 322 10.65 -37.61 9.27
N TYR A 323 9.90 -37.45 10.36
CA TYR A 323 8.50 -37.09 10.35
C TYR A 323 8.28 -35.80 11.13
N PHE A 324 7.38 -34.95 10.65
CA PHE A 324 6.95 -33.76 11.36
C PHE A 324 5.48 -33.47 11.06
N TYR A 325 4.80 -32.78 11.96
CA TYR A 325 3.46 -32.28 11.69
C TYR A 325 3.57 -30.97 10.92
N GLY A 326 3.15 -31.01 9.66
CA GLY A 326 3.04 -29.84 8.81
C GLY A 326 1.68 -29.19 9.00
N GLN A 327 1.66 -27.87 8.95
CA GLN A 327 0.43 -27.08 8.97
C GLN A 327 0.22 -26.42 7.61
N GLU A 328 -1.04 -26.30 7.22
CA GLU A 328 -1.46 -25.38 6.16
C GLU A 328 -0.93 -23.97 6.47
N PRO A 329 -0.65 -23.15 5.44
CA PRO A 329 -0.13 -21.79 5.67
C PRO A 329 -1.11 -20.93 6.45
N ASP A 330 -0.56 -20.00 7.23
CA ASP A 330 -1.33 -18.83 7.64
C ASP A 330 -1.81 -18.09 6.38
N LEU A 331 -3.05 -17.58 6.40
CA LEU A 331 -3.65 -16.93 5.23
C LEU A 331 -2.75 -15.79 4.74
N THR A 332 -2.19 -15.94 3.54
CA THR A 332 -1.53 -14.87 2.80
C THR A 332 -2.25 -14.65 1.48
N TYR A 333 -2.03 -13.46 0.92
CA TYR A 333 -2.64 -13.10 -0.34
C TYR A 333 -1.92 -13.72 -1.56
N TYR A 334 -0.62 -14.02 -1.40
CA TYR A 334 0.29 -14.34 -2.51
C TYR A 334 0.74 -15.80 -2.60
N THR A 335 0.50 -16.62 -1.56
CA THR A 335 0.93 -18.02 -1.59
C THR A 335 -0.01 -18.96 -0.85
N LEU A 336 -0.07 -20.20 -1.35
CA LEU A 336 -0.70 -21.34 -0.68
C LEU A 336 0.35 -22.24 0.00
N ASP A 337 1.60 -21.79 0.04
CA ASP A 337 2.74 -22.56 0.51
C ASP A 337 3.18 -22.09 1.90
N ASN A 338 3.10 -23.00 2.88
CA ASN A 338 3.85 -22.87 4.13
C ASN A 338 5.25 -23.44 3.92
N ILE A 339 6.25 -22.81 4.53
CA ILE A 339 7.65 -23.20 4.34
C ILE A 339 8.23 -23.74 5.63
N TYR A 340 8.82 -24.93 5.52
CA TYR A 340 9.60 -25.58 6.55
C TYR A 340 11.04 -25.74 6.04
N TRP A 341 12.00 -25.59 6.92
CA TRP A 341 13.42 -25.73 6.62
C TRP A 341 14.00 -26.87 7.43
N LEU A 342 14.61 -27.83 6.75
CA LEU A 342 15.35 -28.92 7.38
C LEU A 342 16.85 -28.63 7.29
N ARG A 343 17.51 -28.50 8.44
CA ARG A 343 18.98 -28.45 8.54
C ARG A 343 19.51 -29.77 9.05
N VAL A 344 20.40 -30.39 8.29
CA VAL A 344 20.90 -31.76 8.53
C VAL A 344 22.04 -31.84 9.56
N ASN A 345 22.70 -30.71 9.82
CA ASN A 345 23.71 -30.59 10.87
C ASN A 345 23.65 -29.20 11.52
N ASN A 346 22.93 -29.07 12.62
CA ASN A 346 22.86 -27.81 13.38
C ASN A 346 23.92 -27.71 14.51
N GLU A 347 24.75 -28.75 14.71
CA GLU A 347 25.70 -28.90 15.83
C GLU A 347 25.09 -28.83 17.26
N ALA A 348 23.80 -28.49 17.36
CA ALA A 348 22.97 -28.55 18.55
C ALA A 348 21.83 -29.57 18.37
N PRO A 349 21.41 -30.27 19.45
CA PRO A 349 20.26 -31.16 19.39
C PRO A 349 19.01 -30.44 18.93
N GLY A 350 18.37 -30.93 17.87
CA GLY A 350 17.07 -30.42 17.48
C GLY A 350 15.95 -30.95 18.37
N LEU A 351 14.80 -30.29 18.31
CA LEU A 351 13.58 -30.64 19.03
C LEU A 351 12.99 -31.99 18.57
N ALA A 352 12.92 -32.94 19.49
CA ALA A 352 12.32 -34.26 19.25
C ALA A 352 10.87 -34.30 19.76
N MET A 353 10.00 -35.01 19.04
CA MET A 353 8.67 -35.32 19.55
C MET A 353 8.81 -36.18 20.82
N THR A 354 8.13 -35.78 21.89
CA THR A 354 8.06 -36.63 23.09
C THR A 354 7.12 -37.82 22.84
N SER A 355 7.19 -38.85 23.68
CA SER A 355 6.30 -40.01 23.55
C SER A 355 5.49 -40.25 24.81
N ARG A 356 4.25 -40.72 24.63
CA ARG A 356 3.33 -41.09 25.70
C ARG A 356 2.73 -42.47 25.40
N SER A 357 2.91 -43.39 26.35
CA SER A 357 2.33 -44.74 26.27
C SER A 357 0.81 -44.70 26.44
N ALA A 358 0.07 -45.33 25.54
CA ALA A 358 -1.39 -45.28 25.44
C ALA A 358 -2.03 -46.67 25.13
N PRO A 359 -1.77 -47.70 25.95
CA PRO A 359 -2.33 -49.04 25.74
C PRO A 359 -3.86 -49.01 25.87
N PRO A 360 -4.61 -49.77 25.05
CA PRO A 360 -6.05 -49.83 25.17
C PRO A 360 -6.46 -50.71 26.37
N ASP A 361 -6.85 -50.09 27.48
CA ASP A 361 -7.33 -50.79 28.68
C ASP A 361 -8.87 -50.85 28.77
N GLY A 362 -9.42 -50.86 29.99
CA GLY A 362 -10.85 -51.02 30.28
C GLY A 362 -11.68 -49.73 30.30
N ALA A 363 -11.15 -48.59 29.84
CA ALA A 363 -11.91 -47.34 29.82
C ALA A 363 -13.12 -47.39 28.85
N PRO A 364 -14.14 -46.53 29.05
CA PRO A 364 -15.27 -46.43 28.14
C PRO A 364 -14.83 -46.07 26.71
N ALA A 365 -15.49 -46.67 25.71
CA ALA A 365 -15.21 -46.43 24.29
C ALA A 365 -16.33 -45.60 23.64
N PRO A 366 -16.10 -44.30 23.34
CA PRO A 366 -17.11 -43.47 22.68
C PRO A 366 -17.27 -43.91 21.21
N SER A 367 -18.50 -43.83 20.68
CA SER A 367 -18.82 -44.24 19.31
C SER A 367 -18.79 -43.09 18.29
N TYR A 368 -18.73 -41.85 18.77
CA TYR A 368 -18.69 -40.63 17.97
C TYR A 368 -18.00 -39.49 18.72
N PHE A 369 -17.59 -38.47 17.98
CA PHE A 369 -17.06 -37.22 18.51
C PHE A 369 -17.58 -36.04 17.70
N LYS A 370 -17.57 -34.86 18.32
CA LYS A 370 -17.99 -33.61 17.70
C LYS A 370 -16.85 -33.00 16.88
N THR A 371 -17.14 -32.58 15.66
CA THR A 371 -16.20 -31.89 14.79
C THR A 371 -16.89 -30.78 14.01
N THR A 372 -16.11 -29.84 13.48
CA THR A 372 -16.58 -28.78 12.58
C THR A 372 -15.86 -28.92 11.26
N LEU A 373 -16.62 -28.98 10.16
CA LEU A 373 -16.06 -28.95 8.81
C LEU A 373 -16.46 -27.64 8.13
N ARG A 374 -15.46 -26.92 7.63
CA ARG A 374 -15.63 -25.74 6.77
C ARG A 374 -15.56 -26.13 5.30
N THR A 375 -16.51 -25.65 4.51
CA THR A 375 -16.46 -25.68 3.04
C THR A 375 -16.48 -24.26 2.51
N LYS A 376 -15.52 -23.93 1.64
CA LYS A 376 -15.39 -22.62 0.98
C LYS A 376 -14.95 -22.78 -0.48
N GLN A 377 -15.19 -21.77 -1.29
CA GLN A 377 -14.52 -21.57 -2.58
C GLN A 377 -14.06 -20.12 -2.67
N GLU A 378 -13.12 -19.84 -3.56
CA GLU A 378 -12.53 -18.52 -3.77
C GLU A 378 -12.65 -18.19 -5.25
N ASN A 379 -13.70 -17.44 -5.60
CA ASN A 379 -14.10 -17.13 -6.98
C ASN A 379 -14.22 -15.62 -7.24
N TRP A 380 -14.73 -14.87 -6.26
CA TRP A 380 -15.04 -13.45 -6.45
C TRP A 380 -14.29 -12.58 -5.45
N ARG A 381 -13.56 -11.59 -5.93
CA ARG A 381 -12.98 -10.57 -5.05
C ARG A 381 -14.05 -9.56 -4.68
N TRP A 382 -14.13 -9.19 -3.40
CA TRP A 382 -14.96 -8.08 -2.92
C TRP A 382 -14.07 -7.15 -2.11
N SER A 383 -13.49 -6.10 -2.71
CA SER A 383 -12.50 -5.23 -2.04
C SER A 383 -13.03 -4.56 -0.77
N GLN A 384 -14.34 -4.42 -0.63
CA GLN A 384 -14.99 -3.83 0.53
C GLN A 384 -15.29 -4.85 1.64
N HIS A 385 -14.63 -6.01 1.63
CA HIS A 385 -14.91 -7.16 2.51
C HIS A 385 -14.72 -6.89 4.00
N MET A 386 -14.09 -5.79 4.43
CA MET A 386 -13.91 -5.40 5.85
C MET A 386 -13.09 -6.36 6.73
N VAL A 387 -12.56 -7.46 6.17
CA VAL A 387 -11.67 -8.41 6.89
C VAL A 387 -10.36 -8.58 6.13
N PRO A 388 -9.25 -8.01 6.64
CA PRO A 388 -7.95 -8.10 5.98
C PRO A 388 -7.62 -9.52 5.52
N TRP A 389 -6.99 -9.64 4.34
CA TRP A 389 -6.47 -10.91 3.80
C TRP A 389 -7.52 -11.96 3.44
N GLN A 390 -8.81 -11.59 3.37
CA GLN A 390 -9.92 -12.50 3.03
C GLN A 390 -10.81 -11.95 1.91
N ALA A 391 -10.21 -11.34 0.89
CA ALA A 391 -10.94 -10.69 -0.19
C ALA A 391 -11.73 -11.64 -1.10
N TRP A 392 -11.44 -12.95 -1.11
CA TRP A 392 -12.04 -13.92 -2.04
C TRP A 392 -13.26 -14.67 -1.50
N TRP A 393 -14.36 -14.63 -2.22
CA TRP A 393 -15.66 -15.18 -1.83
C TRP A 393 -16.06 -16.35 -2.70
N TRP A 394 -16.85 -17.27 -2.14
CA TRP A 394 -17.37 -18.40 -2.90
C TRP A 394 -18.27 -17.88 -4.01
N ASP A 395 -19.20 -16.99 -3.66
CA ASP A 395 -20.20 -16.50 -4.60
C ASP A 395 -20.62 -15.07 -4.25
N GLN A 396 -21.08 -14.35 -5.27
CA GLN A 396 -21.79 -13.09 -5.12
C GLN A 396 -23.05 -13.15 -5.97
N PHE A 397 -24.20 -12.75 -5.42
CA PHE A 397 -25.41 -12.70 -6.20
C PHE A 397 -26.35 -11.59 -5.74
N GLN A 398 -27.12 -11.12 -6.71
CA GLN A 398 -28.10 -10.06 -6.55
C GLN A 398 -29.51 -10.65 -6.69
N LEU A 399 -30.41 -10.27 -5.79
CA LEU A 399 -31.82 -10.61 -5.94
C LEU A 399 -32.37 -9.98 -7.24
N GLY A 400 -32.90 -10.81 -8.13
CA GLY A 400 -33.43 -10.39 -9.44
C GLY A 400 -32.51 -10.67 -10.64
N TYR A 401 -31.25 -11.09 -10.43
CA TYR A 401 -30.34 -11.43 -11.53
C TYR A 401 -29.20 -12.39 -11.10
N PRO A 402 -29.20 -13.68 -11.51
CA PRO A 402 -30.31 -14.55 -11.86
C PRO A 402 -30.84 -15.32 -10.62
N GLY A 403 -32.00 -14.94 -10.06
CA GLY A 403 -32.72 -15.71 -9.03
C GLY A 403 -32.63 -15.17 -7.59
N ALA A 404 -33.57 -15.59 -6.73
CA ALA A 404 -33.68 -15.19 -5.32
C ALA A 404 -32.88 -16.09 -4.35
N TYR A 405 -32.19 -17.11 -4.87
CA TYR A 405 -31.45 -18.09 -4.09
C TYR A 405 -30.27 -18.71 -4.86
N ARG A 406 -29.38 -19.37 -4.10
CA ARG A 406 -28.27 -20.18 -4.60
C ARG A 406 -28.19 -21.50 -3.86
N ASP A 407 -27.83 -22.56 -4.58
CA ASP A 407 -27.58 -23.89 -4.02
C ASP A 407 -26.07 -24.17 -4.02
N TYR A 408 -25.55 -24.58 -2.87
CA TYR A 408 -24.15 -24.93 -2.64
C TYR A 408 -24.08 -26.37 -2.17
N THR A 409 -23.00 -27.08 -2.53
CA THR A 409 -22.79 -28.48 -2.09
C THR A 409 -21.59 -28.56 -1.15
N PHE A 410 -21.71 -29.38 -0.12
CA PHE A 410 -20.64 -29.65 0.84
C PHE A 410 -20.65 -31.13 1.23
N ASN A 411 -19.50 -31.69 1.59
CA ASN A 411 -19.36 -33.12 1.89
C ASN A 411 -19.10 -33.33 3.39
N LEU A 412 -19.86 -34.20 4.05
CA LEU A 412 -19.63 -34.56 5.46
C LEU A 412 -19.23 -36.03 5.60
N PRO A 413 -18.01 -36.35 6.07
CA PRO A 413 -17.62 -37.72 6.30
C PRO A 413 -18.25 -38.32 7.57
N GLU A 414 -18.65 -39.59 7.48
CA GLU A 414 -18.92 -40.47 8.64
C GLU A 414 -19.91 -39.91 9.67
N VAL A 415 -20.97 -39.22 9.22
CA VAL A 415 -22.03 -38.65 10.07
C VAL A 415 -22.64 -39.74 10.93
N ALA A 416 -22.69 -39.51 12.25
CA ALA A 416 -23.28 -40.46 13.18
C ALA A 416 -24.82 -40.45 13.09
N THR A 417 -25.43 -41.63 12.98
CA THR A 417 -26.90 -41.78 12.79
C THR A 417 -27.63 -41.96 14.12
N VAL A 418 -27.36 -41.07 15.07
CA VAL A 418 -27.98 -41.02 16.40
C VAL A 418 -28.72 -39.70 16.59
N PRO A 419 -29.79 -39.64 17.41
CA PRO A 419 -30.58 -38.42 17.62
C PRO A 419 -29.76 -37.38 18.40
N LEU A 420 -28.97 -36.60 17.64
CA LEU A 420 -28.09 -35.54 18.09
C LEU A 420 -28.44 -34.23 17.36
N SER A 421 -28.02 -33.10 17.91
CA SER A 421 -28.12 -31.81 17.22
C SER A 421 -26.83 -31.52 16.48
N ALA A 422 -26.96 -31.04 15.25
CA ALA A 422 -25.89 -30.40 14.50
C ALA A 422 -26.12 -28.88 14.46
N THR A 423 -25.06 -28.13 14.14
CA THR A 423 -25.12 -26.68 13.94
C THR A 423 -24.57 -26.37 12.56
N VAL A 424 -25.33 -25.63 11.76
CA VAL A 424 -24.87 -25.06 10.49
C VAL A 424 -24.63 -23.57 10.71
N SER A 425 -23.47 -23.09 10.30
CA SER A 425 -23.14 -21.67 10.27
C SER A 425 -22.73 -21.25 8.87
N VAL A 426 -23.13 -20.05 8.45
CA VAL A 426 -22.69 -19.43 7.20
C VAL A 426 -22.08 -18.08 7.50
N ARG A 427 -21.04 -17.71 6.75
CA ARG A 427 -20.55 -16.33 6.72
C ARG A 427 -21.00 -15.65 5.44
N ILE A 428 -21.70 -14.54 5.61
CA ILE A 428 -22.21 -13.71 4.51
C ILE A 428 -21.82 -12.25 4.69
N GLY A 429 -21.81 -11.50 3.59
CA GLY A 429 -21.60 -10.06 3.56
C GLY A 429 -22.71 -9.35 2.79
N GLY A 430 -23.09 -8.18 3.27
CA GLY A 430 -24.15 -7.34 2.70
C GLY A 430 -23.53 -6.11 2.09
N ARG A 431 -23.93 -5.79 0.85
CA ARG A 431 -23.35 -4.65 0.14
C ARG A 431 -24.02 -3.33 0.50
N TYR A 432 -25.35 -3.35 0.67
CA TYR A 432 -26.11 -2.13 0.87
C TYR A 432 -26.31 -1.85 2.34
N SER A 433 -26.57 -0.58 2.65
CA SER A 433 -27.02 -0.14 3.96
C SER A 433 -28.07 0.94 3.72
N TRP A 434 -29.31 0.70 4.12
CA TRP A 434 -30.41 1.64 3.99
C TRP A 434 -30.89 2.07 5.37
N PRO A 435 -30.36 3.18 5.94
CA PRO A 435 -30.65 3.58 7.31
C PRO A 435 -32.14 3.80 7.62
N GLU A 436 -32.96 4.07 6.61
CA GLU A 436 -34.41 4.24 6.75
C GLU A 436 -35.17 2.92 6.96
N TYR A 437 -34.55 1.77 6.68
CA TYR A 437 -35.15 0.44 6.75
C TYR A 437 -34.31 -0.50 7.61
N ASN A 438 -34.43 -0.42 8.93
CA ASN A 438 -33.65 -1.25 9.85
C ASN A 438 -34.49 -2.39 10.45
N PRO A 439 -34.13 -3.68 10.25
CA PRO A 439 -32.99 -4.20 9.47
C PRO A 439 -33.26 -4.24 7.96
N ASP A 440 -32.24 -4.00 7.14
CA ASP A 440 -32.37 -3.95 5.68
C ASP A 440 -32.06 -5.27 4.96
N HIS A 441 -31.48 -6.27 5.64
CA HIS A 441 -31.16 -7.58 5.07
C HIS A 441 -31.96 -8.70 5.74
N HIS A 442 -32.34 -9.72 4.94
CA HIS A 442 -32.97 -10.94 5.42
C HIS A 442 -32.50 -12.14 4.60
N ASN A 443 -31.89 -13.13 5.27
CA ASN A 443 -31.43 -14.35 4.65
C ASN A 443 -32.02 -15.60 5.29
N LYS A 444 -32.31 -16.61 4.46
CA LYS A 444 -32.73 -17.93 4.89
C LYS A 444 -31.78 -19.00 4.38
N VAL A 445 -31.52 -20.01 5.21
CA VAL A 445 -30.71 -21.17 4.84
C VAL A 445 -31.51 -22.45 5.02
N TYR A 446 -31.47 -23.34 4.04
CA TYR A 446 -32.09 -24.66 4.08
C TYR A 446 -31.06 -25.74 3.79
N ILE A 447 -31.24 -26.92 4.37
CA ILE A 447 -30.35 -28.07 4.19
C ILE A 447 -31.13 -29.23 3.58
N ASN A 448 -30.53 -29.88 2.58
CA ASN A 448 -31.01 -31.12 1.96
C ASN A 448 -32.48 -31.10 1.53
N GLY A 449 -32.96 -29.96 1.01
CA GLY A 449 -34.33 -29.80 0.52
C GLY A 449 -35.40 -29.66 1.62
N SER A 450 -35.01 -29.40 2.87
CA SER A 450 -35.95 -29.05 3.94
C SER A 450 -36.85 -27.89 3.54
N VAL A 451 -38.14 -27.96 3.91
CA VAL A 451 -39.11 -26.86 3.73
C VAL A 451 -39.05 -25.83 4.86
N THR A 452 -38.39 -26.15 5.98
CA THR A 452 -38.18 -25.23 7.10
C THR A 452 -36.71 -24.77 7.08
N PRO A 453 -36.45 -23.46 7.12
CA PRO A 453 -35.09 -22.96 7.14
C PRO A 453 -34.41 -23.30 8.48
N VAL A 454 -33.14 -23.69 8.43
CA VAL A 454 -32.30 -23.85 9.62
C VAL A 454 -31.83 -22.48 10.16
N ILE A 455 -31.68 -21.49 9.27
CA ILE A 455 -31.36 -20.10 9.61
C ILE A 455 -32.42 -19.21 8.98
N ASN A 456 -32.97 -18.28 9.76
CA ASN A 456 -33.94 -17.29 9.32
C ASN A 456 -33.64 -15.98 10.06
N SER A 457 -32.80 -15.13 9.47
CA SER A 457 -32.19 -14.01 10.19
C SER A 457 -32.34 -12.70 9.44
N PHE A 458 -32.73 -11.68 10.20
CA PHE A 458 -32.68 -10.28 9.78
C PHE A 458 -31.46 -9.61 10.38
N TRP A 459 -30.80 -8.73 9.61
CA TRP A 459 -29.61 -8.01 10.03
C TRP A 459 -29.45 -6.75 9.18
N ASP A 460 -28.56 -5.86 9.59
CA ASP A 460 -28.53 -4.50 9.10
C ASP A 460 -27.13 -4.07 8.64
N GLY A 461 -27.13 -3.29 7.57
CA GLY A 461 -25.99 -2.53 7.10
C GLY A 461 -24.94 -3.32 6.32
N ARG A 462 -23.98 -2.57 5.80
CA ARG A 462 -22.84 -3.10 5.05
C ARG A 462 -21.83 -3.73 6.00
N THR A 463 -22.09 -4.98 6.35
CA THR A 463 -21.28 -5.71 7.32
C THR A 463 -21.09 -7.17 6.94
N LEU A 464 -20.16 -7.82 7.63
CA LEU A 464 -19.99 -9.25 7.65
C LEU A 464 -20.76 -9.84 8.81
N ILE A 465 -21.48 -10.92 8.55
CA ILE A 465 -22.24 -11.59 9.60
C ILE A 465 -22.08 -13.11 9.51
N ASP A 466 -21.88 -13.71 10.69
CA ASP A 466 -21.97 -15.14 10.89
C ASP A 466 -23.39 -15.47 11.36
N LEU A 467 -24.13 -16.21 10.54
CA LEU A 467 -25.45 -16.71 10.89
C LEU A 467 -25.35 -18.19 11.24
N ALA A 468 -25.96 -18.61 12.34
CA ALA A 468 -25.93 -19.99 12.79
C ALA A 468 -27.32 -20.50 13.15
N GLY A 469 -27.57 -21.78 12.88
CA GLY A 469 -28.82 -22.45 13.17
C GLY A 469 -28.60 -23.91 13.54
N ASN A 470 -29.43 -24.42 14.45
CA ASN A 470 -29.38 -25.81 14.87
C ASN A 470 -30.39 -26.63 14.06
N LEU A 471 -30.01 -27.85 13.72
CA LEU A 471 -30.88 -28.84 13.10
C LEU A 471 -30.72 -30.20 13.77
N ASP A 472 -31.76 -31.03 13.66
CA ASP A 472 -31.63 -32.45 13.94
C ASP A 472 -30.60 -33.04 12.96
N GLN A 473 -29.54 -33.67 13.48
CA GLN A 473 -28.47 -34.26 12.70
C GLN A 473 -28.99 -35.36 11.76
N ALA A 474 -30.15 -35.96 12.04
CA ALA A 474 -30.80 -36.91 11.12
C ALA A 474 -31.12 -36.30 9.74
N ASN A 475 -31.12 -34.97 9.60
CA ASN A 475 -31.27 -34.28 8.32
C ASN A 475 -29.96 -34.14 7.53
N LEU A 476 -28.82 -34.53 8.10
CA LEU A 476 -27.52 -34.60 7.42
C LEU A 476 -27.27 -36.02 6.94
N VAL A 477 -26.55 -36.15 5.83
CA VAL A 477 -26.12 -37.44 5.29
C VAL A 477 -24.59 -37.52 5.24
N SER A 478 -24.06 -38.72 5.45
CA SER A 478 -22.66 -39.01 5.10
C SER A 478 -22.48 -38.84 3.60
N GLY A 479 -21.47 -38.07 3.20
CA GLY A 479 -21.23 -37.67 1.82
C GLY A 479 -21.82 -36.31 1.50
N ASN A 480 -22.37 -36.15 0.29
CA ASN A 480 -22.78 -34.84 -0.22
C ASN A 480 -24.11 -34.37 0.39
N ASN A 481 -24.10 -33.14 0.86
CA ASN A 481 -25.24 -32.38 1.35
C ASN A 481 -25.38 -31.10 0.51
N THR A 482 -26.58 -30.53 0.50
CA THR A 482 -26.89 -29.29 -0.21
C THR A 482 -27.34 -28.22 0.78
N LEU A 483 -26.78 -27.03 0.65
CA LEU A 483 -27.20 -25.80 1.30
C LEU A 483 -27.90 -24.90 0.29
N ARG A 484 -29.12 -24.44 0.59
CA ARG A 484 -29.77 -23.35 -0.16
C ARG A 484 -29.68 -22.07 0.65
N LEU A 485 -29.11 -21.02 0.08
CA LEU A 485 -29.11 -19.66 0.62
C LEU A 485 -30.10 -18.82 -0.16
N GLU A 486 -31.11 -18.27 0.52
CA GLU A 486 -32.10 -17.34 -0.05
C GLU A 486 -31.87 -15.94 0.53
N THR A 487 -31.98 -14.92 -0.32
CA THR A 487 -32.03 -13.51 0.08
C THR A 487 -33.47 -13.02 -0.08
N ILE A 488 -33.98 -12.26 0.88
CA ILE A 488 -35.37 -11.81 0.91
C ILE A 488 -35.39 -10.30 1.13
N VAL A 489 -36.12 -9.60 0.26
CA VAL A 489 -36.27 -8.13 0.34
C VAL A 489 -37.74 -7.70 0.50
N SER A 490 -38.69 -8.62 0.37
CA SER A 490 -40.12 -8.30 0.37
C SER A 490 -40.70 -7.99 1.74
N ASP A 491 -40.03 -8.38 2.83
CA ASP A 491 -40.49 -8.22 4.21
C ASP A 491 -39.59 -7.30 5.07
N VAL A 492 -38.56 -6.68 4.47
CA VAL A 492 -37.69 -5.66 5.09
C VAL A 492 -38.19 -4.23 4.86
N GLY A 493 -39.43 -4.06 4.38
CA GLY A 493 -40.08 -2.74 4.27
C GLY A 493 -39.59 -1.83 3.15
N ARG A 494 -38.72 -2.30 2.25
CA ARG A 494 -38.17 -1.52 1.12
C ARG A 494 -39.23 -1.17 0.07
N PRO A 495 -39.13 0.00 -0.60
CA PRO A 495 -40.07 0.39 -1.65
C PRO A 495 -39.89 -0.49 -2.89
N ALA A 496 -40.94 -0.61 -3.71
CA ALA A 496 -40.97 -1.55 -4.84
C ALA A 496 -39.87 -1.32 -5.89
N ASN A 497 -39.30 -0.12 -5.96
CA ASN A 497 -38.19 0.26 -6.83
C ASN A 497 -36.79 0.03 -6.21
N ALA A 498 -36.70 -0.43 -4.95
CA ALA A 498 -35.46 -0.69 -4.22
C ALA A 498 -35.37 -2.15 -3.72
N GLN A 499 -35.87 -3.10 -4.52
CA GLN A 499 -35.85 -4.54 -4.20
C GLN A 499 -34.53 -5.25 -4.57
N VAL A 500 -33.41 -4.54 -4.46
CA VAL A 500 -32.09 -5.07 -4.83
C VAL A 500 -31.26 -5.31 -3.58
N ASP A 501 -30.76 -6.54 -3.42
CA ASP A 501 -29.81 -6.86 -2.36
C ASP A 501 -28.69 -7.76 -2.89
N TRP A 502 -27.44 -7.38 -2.61
CA TRP A 502 -26.25 -8.16 -2.97
C TRP A 502 -25.77 -8.91 -1.73
N THR A 503 -25.76 -10.23 -1.85
CA THR A 503 -25.24 -11.13 -0.84
C THR A 503 -23.95 -11.75 -1.33
N TYR A 504 -22.88 -11.56 -0.56
CA TYR A 504 -21.61 -12.24 -0.72
C TYR A 504 -21.59 -13.46 0.21
N PHE A 505 -21.32 -14.65 -0.32
CA PHE A 505 -21.27 -15.89 0.47
C PHE A 505 -19.83 -16.40 0.57
N LYS A 506 -19.32 -16.54 1.80
CA LYS A 506 -17.90 -16.88 2.04
C LYS A 506 -17.71 -18.38 2.22
N TRP A 507 -18.39 -18.95 3.21
CA TRP A 507 -18.23 -20.35 3.61
C TRP A 507 -19.44 -20.87 4.37
N VAL A 508 -19.54 -22.19 4.45
CA VAL A 508 -20.42 -22.92 5.38
C VAL A 508 -19.57 -23.75 6.33
N ASP A 509 -19.86 -23.64 7.62
CA ASP A 509 -19.36 -24.53 8.67
C ASP A 509 -20.49 -25.44 9.11
N VAL A 510 -20.19 -26.74 9.22
CA VAL A 510 -21.12 -27.69 9.82
C VAL A 510 -20.44 -28.35 10.99
N THR A 511 -20.97 -28.09 12.18
CA THR A 511 -20.57 -28.75 13.41
C THR A 511 -21.50 -29.93 13.66
N TYR A 512 -20.97 -31.13 13.63
CA TYR A 512 -21.74 -32.38 13.71
C TYR A 512 -20.94 -33.48 14.42
N TYR A 513 -21.64 -34.53 14.81
CA TYR A 513 -21.03 -35.72 15.39
C TYR A 513 -20.74 -36.75 14.32
N ARG A 514 -19.50 -37.23 14.26
CA ARG A 514 -19.06 -38.28 13.34
C ARG A 514 -18.45 -39.47 14.07
N HIS A 515 -18.45 -40.62 13.42
CA HIS A 515 -17.78 -41.82 13.94
C HIS A 515 -16.25 -41.65 13.99
N TYR A 516 -15.59 -42.38 14.90
CA TYR A 516 -14.13 -42.54 14.93
C TYR A 516 -13.62 -43.40 13.77
N ALA A 517 -13.94 -42.98 12.55
CA ALA A 517 -13.65 -43.66 11.30
C ALA A 517 -12.81 -42.74 10.42
N ALA A 518 -11.59 -43.20 10.11
CA ALA A 518 -10.68 -42.51 9.22
C ALA A 518 -11.20 -42.51 7.78
N VAL A 519 -11.00 -41.38 7.10
CA VAL A 519 -11.27 -41.24 5.66
C VAL A 519 -9.92 -41.08 4.98
N ASN A 520 -9.71 -41.83 3.90
CA ASN A 520 -8.42 -41.87 3.20
C ASN A 520 -7.24 -42.18 4.14
N GLN A 521 -7.43 -43.06 5.13
CA GLN A 521 -6.42 -43.48 6.11
C GLN A 521 -5.96 -42.39 7.09
N GLU A 522 -6.74 -41.31 7.24
CA GLU A 522 -6.47 -40.24 8.20
C GLU A 522 -7.70 -39.90 9.05
N LEU A 523 -7.47 -39.60 10.33
CA LEU A 523 -8.49 -39.14 11.25
C LEU A 523 -7.91 -38.13 12.24
N GLU A 524 -8.35 -36.87 12.14
CA GLU A 524 -8.27 -35.93 13.26
C GLU A 524 -9.50 -36.12 14.17
N PHE A 525 -9.27 -36.27 15.47
CA PHE A 525 -10.34 -36.50 16.43
C PHE A 525 -10.07 -35.86 17.79
N SER A 526 -11.14 -35.75 18.58
CA SER A 526 -11.13 -35.18 19.92
C SER A 526 -12.12 -35.89 20.83
N GLN A 527 -12.20 -35.45 22.08
CA GLN A 527 -13.24 -35.84 23.00
C GLN A 527 -13.63 -34.64 23.89
N GLU A 528 -14.86 -34.16 23.70
CA GLU A 528 -15.38 -32.94 24.35
C GLU A 528 -15.61 -33.11 25.86
N THR A 529 -15.87 -34.34 26.30
CA THR A 529 -16.04 -34.65 27.73
C THR A 529 -14.71 -35.02 28.35
N PRO A 530 -14.19 -34.25 29.33
CA PRO A 530 -12.95 -34.60 30.02
C PRO A 530 -13.05 -35.98 30.68
N GLY A 531 -12.00 -36.78 30.60
CA GLY A 531 -11.97 -38.11 31.22
C GLY A 531 -11.01 -39.08 30.53
N THR A 532 -10.92 -40.30 31.05
CA THR A 532 -10.13 -41.37 30.42
C THR A 532 -11.01 -42.15 29.45
N TRP A 533 -10.57 -42.23 28.19
CA TRP A 533 -11.35 -42.82 27.10
C TRP A 533 -10.51 -43.79 26.29
N ARG A 534 -11.14 -44.90 25.88
CA ARG A 534 -10.57 -45.86 24.93
C ARG A 534 -11.08 -45.58 23.52
N PHE A 535 -10.24 -45.00 22.68
CA PHE A 535 -10.58 -44.73 21.28
C PHE A 535 -10.42 -45.99 20.44
N VAL A 536 -11.48 -46.37 19.72
CA VAL A 536 -11.47 -47.49 18.77
C VAL A 536 -11.64 -46.92 17.37
N LEU A 537 -10.54 -46.82 16.64
CA LEU A 537 -10.46 -46.17 15.34
C LEU A 537 -10.67 -47.20 14.22
N THR A 538 -11.55 -46.92 13.27
CA THR A 538 -11.77 -47.73 12.05
C THR A 538 -11.25 -47.00 10.80
N GLY A 539 -11.22 -47.67 9.65
CA GLY A 539 -10.78 -47.06 8.38
C GLY A 539 -9.26 -46.93 8.21
N LEU A 540 -8.50 -47.53 9.13
CA LEU A 540 -7.03 -47.57 9.14
C LEU A 540 -6.52 -48.99 8.83
N THR A 541 -5.47 -49.09 8.03
CA THR A 541 -4.80 -50.35 7.68
C THR A 541 -3.59 -50.57 8.57
N ASN A 542 -3.51 -51.77 9.18
CA ASN A 542 -2.38 -52.21 10.01
C ASN A 542 -1.47 -53.18 9.23
N PRO A 543 -0.15 -53.26 9.54
CA PRO A 543 0.60 -52.40 10.48
C PRO A 543 0.93 -51.03 9.87
N GLY A 544 1.40 -50.08 10.71
CA GLY A 544 1.89 -48.78 10.23
C GLY A 544 1.03 -47.56 10.63
N VAL A 545 0.02 -47.75 11.48
CA VAL A 545 -0.73 -46.64 12.07
C VAL A 545 0.17 -45.87 13.05
N ARG A 546 0.18 -44.55 12.91
CA ARG A 546 0.82 -43.60 13.83
C ARG A 546 -0.25 -42.70 14.44
N VAL A 547 -0.18 -42.47 15.74
CA VAL A 547 -1.10 -41.58 16.45
C VAL A 547 -0.31 -40.53 17.20
N PHE A 548 -0.73 -39.28 17.08
CA PHE A 548 -0.11 -38.12 17.72
C PHE A 548 -1.15 -37.32 18.47
N ASP A 549 -0.78 -36.78 19.62
CA ASP A 549 -1.46 -35.63 20.20
C ASP A 549 -0.89 -34.37 19.53
N ILE A 550 -1.74 -33.67 18.80
CA ILE A 550 -1.42 -32.48 18.01
C ILE A 550 -1.96 -31.20 18.66
N THR A 551 -2.32 -31.24 19.94
CA THR A 551 -2.82 -30.07 20.68
C THR A 551 -1.85 -28.89 20.60
N ASN A 552 -0.55 -29.16 20.62
CA ASN A 552 0.47 -28.21 20.18
C ASN A 552 1.10 -28.70 18.86
N PRO A 553 0.82 -28.05 17.73
CA PRO A 553 1.31 -28.50 16.43
C PRO A 553 2.83 -28.32 16.24
N GLN A 554 3.50 -27.45 17.00
CA GLN A 554 4.97 -27.33 16.99
C GLN A 554 5.65 -28.43 17.82
N THR A 555 4.97 -28.99 18.81
CA THR A 555 5.50 -30.05 19.68
C THR A 555 4.55 -31.23 19.85
N PRO A 556 4.17 -31.93 18.76
CA PRO A 556 3.29 -33.09 18.87
C PRO A 556 3.89 -34.19 19.76
N VAL A 557 3.02 -34.92 20.45
CA VAL A 557 3.41 -36.05 21.30
C VAL A 557 3.03 -37.35 20.62
N ARG A 558 4.01 -38.23 20.38
CA ARG A 558 3.79 -39.55 19.76
C ARG A 558 3.13 -40.51 20.75
N MET A 559 1.97 -41.03 20.39
CA MET A 559 1.23 -42.02 21.18
C MET A 559 1.76 -43.43 20.86
N THR A 560 2.24 -44.16 21.86
CA THR A 560 2.85 -45.49 21.71
C THR A 560 2.02 -46.58 22.39
N ASN A 561 2.32 -47.86 22.13
CA ASN A 561 1.65 -49.03 22.72
C ASN A 561 0.14 -49.18 22.43
N GLY A 562 -0.40 -48.50 21.42
CA GLY A 562 -1.73 -48.79 20.88
C GLY A 562 -1.80 -50.21 20.27
N ALA A 563 -2.99 -50.80 20.24
CA ALA A 563 -3.18 -52.17 19.74
C ALA A 563 -3.94 -52.21 18.42
N ALA A 564 -3.38 -52.93 17.45
CA ALA A 564 -4.05 -53.28 16.20
C ALA A 564 -5.04 -54.44 16.43
N GLY A 565 -6.25 -54.30 15.88
CA GLY A 565 -7.26 -55.35 15.80
C GLY A 565 -7.77 -55.54 14.37
N PRO A 566 -8.67 -56.51 14.12
CA PRO A 566 -9.26 -56.72 12.79
C PRO A 566 -10.02 -55.48 12.29
N GLY A 567 -9.41 -54.71 11.39
CA GLY A 567 -9.98 -53.47 10.84
C GLY A 567 -10.03 -52.27 11.81
N THR A 568 -9.35 -52.37 12.97
CA THR A 568 -9.36 -51.33 14.00
C THR A 568 -7.97 -51.02 14.55
N PHE A 569 -7.77 -49.82 15.06
CA PHE A 569 -6.64 -49.45 15.91
C PHE A 569 -7.16 -48.84 17.20
N SER A 570 -6.70 -49.32 18.36
CA SER A 570 -7.20 -48.87 19.67
C SER A 570 -6.10 -48.28 20.54
N LEU A 571 -6.43 -47.20 21.24
CA LEU A 571 -5.58 -46.55 22.23
C LEU A 571 -6.41 -45.98 23.38
N GLN A 572 -5.77 -45.64 24.49
CA GLN A 572 -6.42 -44.99 25.63
C GLN A 572 -5.63 -43.77 26.09
N ASP A 573 -6.33 -42.67 26.37
CA ASP A 573 -5.73 -41.48 26.96
C ASP A 573 -6.71 -40.75 27.90
N THR A 574 -6.17 -39.89 28.76
CA THR A 574 -6.97 -38.98 29.60
C THR A 574 -7.05 -37.62 28.94
N THR A 575 -8.26 -37.21 28.54
CA THR A 575 -8.45 -36.07 27.65
C THR A 575 -9.03 -34.84 28.31
N THR A 576 -8.68 -33.69 27.75
CA THR A 576 -9.33 -32.39 27.98
C THR A 576 -10.13 -32.00 26.72
N PRO A 577 -11.08 -31.04 26.81
CA PRO A 577 -11.92 -30.65 25.67
C PRO A 577 -11.13 -30.06 24.51
N ASP A 578 -9.99 -29.42 24.80
CA ASP A 578 -9.14 -28.76 23.81
C ASP A 578 -8.13 -29.72 23.17
N GLN A 579 -7.99 -30.95 23.70
CA GLN A 579 -7.03 -31.90 23.19
C GLN A 579 -7.43 -32.39 21.78
N ARG A 580 -6.45 -32.48 20.89
CA ARG A 580 -6.64 -32.92 19.50
C ARG A 580 -5.65 -34.04 19.17
N PHE A 581 -6.14 -35.08 18.51
CA PHE A 581 -5.33 -36.21 18.09
C PHE A 581 -5.39 -36.38 16.58
N LEU A 582 -4.29 -36.85 16.01
CA LEU A 582 -4.19 -37.25 14.62
C LEU A 582 -3.78 -38.72 14.55
N ALA A 583 -4.60 -39.55 13.90
CA ALA A 583 -4.25 -40.92 13.52
C ALA A 583 -4.05 -41.02 12.01
N VAL A 584 -2.91 -41.57 11.59
CA VAL A 584 -2.48 -41.65 10.19
C VAL A 584 -2.04 -43.07 9.87
N GLY A 585 -2.63 -43.66 8.83
CA GLY A 585 -2.16 -44.91 8.22
C GLY A 585 -1.01 -44.66 7.25
N ALA A 586 -0.23 -45.70 6.92
CA ALA A 586 1.01 -45.55 6.16
C ALA A 586 0.87 -44.81 4.80
N SER A 587 -0.27 -44.93 4.13
CA SER A 587 -0.53 -44.28 2.84
C SER A 587 -1.06 -42.83 2.94
N ALA A 588 -1.43 -42.38 4.14
CA ALA A 588 -1.87 -41.00 4.40
C ALA A 588 -0.72 -40.10 4.87
N VAL A 589 0.45 -40.67 5.15
CA VAL A 589 1.67 -39.90 5.41
C VAL A 589 2.05 -39.16 4.13
N ARG A 590 2.08 -37.83 4.20
CA ARG A 590 2.37 -36.96 3.06
C ARG A 590 3.87 -36.82 2.87
N THR A 591 4.28 -36.52 1.63
CA THR A 591 5.60 -35.94 1.35
C THR A 591 5.40 -34.44 1.18
N PRO A 592 6.34 -33.57 1.61
CA PRO A 592 6.26 -32.15 1.28
C PRO A 592 6.01 -31.94 -0.22
N ALA A 593 5.14 -30.99 -0.57
CA ALA A 593 4.67 -30.77 -1.94
C ALA A 593 5.82 -30.45 -2.91
N ALA A 594 6.90 -29.85 -2.39
CA ALA A 594 8.17 -29.68 -3.07
C ALA A 594 9.30 -29.67 -2.05
N MET A 595 10.48 -30.11 -2.48
CA MET A 595 11.73 -30.00 -1.72
C MET A 595 12.86 -29.52 -2.62
N SER A 596 13.72 -28.65 -2.09
CA SER A 596 14.89 -28.14 -2.81
C SER A 596 16.02 -27.77 -1.85
N LEU A 597 17.27 -27.98 -2.27
CA LEU A 597 18.41 -27.43 -1.55
C LEU A 597 18.41 -25.91 -1.62
N TYR A 598 18.67 -25.29 -0.48
CA TYR A 598 18.92 -23.87 -0.37
C TYR A 598 20.38 -23.55 -0.72
N ILE A 599 20.55 -22.53 -1.54
CA ILE A 599 21.84 -21.92 -1.82
C ILE A 599 21.73 -20.48 -1.34
N ALA A 600 22.53 -20.10 -0.35
CA ALA A 600 22.50 -18.75 0.18
C ALA A 600 22.82 -17.75 -0.94
N TYR A 601 22.06 -16.66 -0.94
CA TYR A 601 22.29 -15.53 -1.85
C TYR A 601 23.67 -14.94 -1.62
N SER A 602 24.27 -14.39 -2.69
CA SER A 602 25.57 -13.70 -2.59
C SER A 602 25.52 -12.50 -1.63
N THR A 603 24.34 -11.91 -1.44
CA THR A 603 24.10 -10.77 -0.57
C THR A 603 23.34 -11.21 0.68
N ASN A 604 23.98 -11.13 1.84
CA ASN A 604 23.30 -11.29 3.12
C ASN A 604 22.57 -10.00 3.48
N LEU A 605 21.24 -10.05 3.49
CA LEU A 605 20.42 -8.87 3.75
C LEU A 605 20.33 -8.55 5.25
N ARG A 606 20.64 -9.52 6.12
CA ARG A 606 20.71 -9.32 7.58
C ARG A 606 22.07 -8.81 8.09
N ASP A 607 23.10 -8.66 7.24
CA ASP A 607 24.41 -8.14 7.65
C ASP A 607 24.31 -6.67 8.11
N THR A 608 24.54 -6.43 9.40
CA THR A 608 24.46 -5.09 10.03
C THR A 608 25.63 -4.18 9.66
N THR A 609 26.72 -4.73 9.11
CA THR A 609 27.86 -3.92 8.65
C THR A 609 27.62 -3.27 7.29
N ARG A 610 26.53 -3.67 6.62
CA ARG A 610 26.16 -3.15 5.30
C ARG A 610 25.72 -1.70 5.40
N GLN A 611 25.90 -0.95 4.32
CA GLN A 611 25.40 0.42 4.15
C GLN A 611 24.90 0.58 2.70
N ALA A 612 23.86 1.39 2.51
CA ALA A 612 23.35 1.79 1.20
C ALA A 612 22.50 3.05 1.34
N ASP A 613 22.52 3.90 0.31
CA ASP A 613 21.63 5.04 0.18
C ASP A 613 20.35 4.66 -0.58
N TYR A 614 20.46 3.70 -1.49
CA TYR A 614 19.40 3.30 -2.42
C TYR A 614 19.29 1.77 -2.51
N ILE A 615 18.11 1.25 -2.19
CA ILE A 615 17.74 -0.15 -2.36
C ILE A 615 16.91 -0.36 -3.65
N PHE A 616 17.32 -1.28 -4.51
CA PHE A 616 16.44 -1.88 -5.52
C PHE A 616 15.91 -3.20 -5.00
N ILE A 617 14.59 -3.43 -5.08
CA ILE A 617 13.99 -4.76 -4.87
C ILE A 617 13.46 -5.24 -6.21
N THR A 618 13.94 -6.40 -6.68
CA THR A 618 13.51 -6.93 -7.96
C THR A 618 13.50 -8.45 -8.00
N HIS A 619 12.73 -8.99 -8.94
CA HIS A 619 12.72 -10.41 -9.25
C HIS A 619 13.96 -10.80 -10.10
N PRO A 620 14.55 -12.00 -9.93
CA PRO A 620 15.70 -12.46 -10.72
C PRO A 620 15.57 -12.30 -12.24
N ASN A 621 14.34 -12.44 -12.75
CA ASN A 621 14.02 -12.28 -14.18
C ASN A 621 14.33 -10.87 -14.72
N PHE A 622 14.41 -9.86 -13.85
CA PHE A 622 14.63 -8.46 -14.21
C PHE A 622 16.01 -7.93 -13.83
N ALA A 623 16.75 -8.62 -12.96
CA ALA A 623 18.01 -8.14 -12.41
C ALA A 623 19.04 -7.73 -13.48
N SER A 624 19.17 -8.52 -14.55
CA SER A 624 20.10 -8.21 -15.65
C SER A 624 19.65 -7.00 -16.48
N THR A 625 18.35 -6.88 -16.76
CA THR A 625 17.76 -5.75 -17.50
C THR A 625 17.79 -4.45 -16.69
N LEU A 626 17.75 -4.52 -15.37
CA LEU A 626 17.82 -3.38 -14.46
C LEU A 626 19.24 -2.80 -14.31
N GLN A 627 20.28 -3.58 -14.61
CA GLN A 627 21.69 -3.22 -14.39
C GLN A 627 22.11 -1.84 -14.96
N PRO A 628 21.63 -1.37 -16.12
CA PRO A 628 21.95 -0.02 -16.61
C PRO A 628 21.47 1.09 -15.67
N LEU A 629 20.28 0.96 -15.06
CA LEU A 629 19.76 1.95 -14.12
C LEU A 629 20.53 1.94 -12.80
N ILE A 630 20.87 0.74 -12.31
CA ILE A 630 21.74 0.57 -11.13
C ILE A 630 23.08 1.29 -11.35
N THR A 631 23.70 1.07 -12.51
CA THR A 631 24.97 1.70 -12.88
C THR A 631 24.82 3.22 -13.00
N HIS A 632 23.69 3.70 -13.53
CA HIS A 632 23.38 5.11 -13.61
C HIS A 632 23.32 5.76 -12.21
N ARG A 633 22.61 5.16 -11.25
CA ARG A 633 22.54 5.67 -9.87
C ARG A 633 23.89 5.62 -9.16
N GLN A 634 24.66 4.54 -9.33
CA GLN A 634 26.04 4.47 -8.82
C GLN A 634 26.92 5.59 -9.40
N SER A 635 26.75 5.94 -10.69
CA SER A 635 27.50 7.04 -11.32
C SER A 635 27.14 8.43 -10.78
N GLN A 636 25.97 8.56 -10.14
CA GLN A 636 25.54 9.76 -9.42
C GLN A 636 25.99 9.79 -7.96
N GLY A 637 26.71 8.76 -7.51
CA GLY A 637 27.30 8.68 -6.17
C GLY A 637 26.43 8.03 -5.10
N TYR A 638 25.36 7.33 -5.47
CA TYR A 638 24.58 6.52 -4.55
C TYR A 638 25.29 5.20 -4.25
N ASP A 639 25.38 4.83 -2.97
CA ASP A 639 25.69 3.46 -2.57
C ASP A 639 24.44 2.60 -2.73
N VAL A 640 24.52 1.61 -3.63
CA VAL A 640 23.36 0.83 -4.08
C VAL A 640 23.43 -0.61 -3.60
N VAL A 641 22.29 -1.12 -3.09
CA VAL A 641 22.06 -2.55 -2.88
C VAL A 641 20.91 -3.03 -3.77
N VAL A 642 21.12 -4.18 -4.42
CA VAL A 642 20.07 -4.89 -5.15
C VAL A 642 19.65 -6.10 -4.32
N ALA A 643 18.41 -6.09 -3.86
CA ALA A 643 17.78 -7.19 -3.14
C ALA A 643 16.94 -8.02 -4.11
N ASP A 644 17.30 -9.30 -4.23
CA ASP A 644 16.43 -10.31 -4.82
C ASP A 644 15.21 -10.50 -3.90
N ILE A 645 14.00 -10.35 -4.45
CA ILE A 645 12.77 -10.51 -3.68
C ILE A 645 12.66 -11.88 -3.00
N ASN A 646 13.23 -12.95 -3.58
CA ASN A 646 13.24 -14.26 -2.94
C ASN A 646 14.14 -14.29 -1.70
N ALA A 647 15.27 -13.56 -1.74
CA ALA A 647 16.12 -13.37 -0.57
C ALA A 647 15.41 -12.59 0.54
N VAL A 648 14.56 -11.63 0.16
CA VAL A 648 13.70 -10.90 1.10
C VAL A 648 12.73 -11.86 1.78
N TYR A 649 12.03 -12.73 1.05
CA TYR A 649 11.15 -13.73 1.67
C TYR A 649 11.89 -14.69 2.60
N ASP A 650 13.00 -15.27 2.13
CA ASP A 650 13.77 -16.26 2.89
C ASP A 650 14.34 -15.67 4.18
N GLN A 651 14.81 -14.42 4.14
CA GLN A 651 15.46 -13.77 5.28
C GLN A 651 14.49 -12.94 6.13
N PHE A 652 13.30 -12.54 5.68
CA PHE A 652 12.40 -11.69 6.48
C PHE A 652 11.00 -12.28 6.69
N ASN A 653 10.68 -13.41 6.05
CA ASN A 653 9.40 -14.09 6.24
C ASN A 653 9.52 -15.63 6.23
N ALA A 654 10.70 -16.15 6.64
CA ALA A 654 10.99 -17.59 6.70
C ALA A 654 10.73 -18.34 5.38
N GLY A 655 10.86 -17.66 4.24
CA GLY A 655 10.66 -18.18 2.89
C GLY A 655 9.23 -18.12 2.38
N ILE A 656 8.27 -17.74 3.21
CA ILE A 656 6.87 -17.57 2.80
C ILE A 656 6.78 -16.31 1.94
N VAL A 657 6.19 -16.43 0.76
CA VAL A 657 5.97 -15.29 -0.15
C VAL A 657 4.86 -14.42 0.42
N ASP A 658 5.20 -13.20 0.83
CA ASP A 658 4.25 -12.23 1.36
C ASP A 658 4.81 -10.81 1.22
N ALA A 659 3.93 -9.83 1.04
CA ALA A 659 4.27 -8.42 0.92
C ALA A 659 4.90 -7.83 2.18
N GLU A 660 4.49 -8.29 3.37
CA GLU A 660 5.01 -7.80 4.66
C GLU A 660 6.52 -8.07 4.83
N ALA A 661 7.08 -9.01 4.07
CA ALA A 661 8.52 -9.24 4.03
C ALA A 661 9.29 -8.00 3.52
N ILE A 662 8.70 -7.22 2.60
CA ILE A 662 9.28 -5.99 2.05
C ILE A 662 9.34 -4.92 3.15
N ARG A 663 8.25 -4.70 3.87
CA ARG A 663 8.21 -3.75 4.99
C ARG A 663 9.20 -4.13 6.08
N THR A 664 9.19 -5.40 6.48
CA THR A 664 10.11 -5.94 7.51
C THR A 664 11.57 -5.76 7.08
N PHE A 665 11.87 -5.92 5.79
CA PHE A 665 13.20 -5.67 5.25
C PHE A 665 13.58 -4.18 5.27
N PHE A 666 12.69 -3.27 4.87
CA PHE A 666 12.95 -1.83 4.94
C PHE A 666 13.15 -1.33 6.37
N ASP A 667 12.31 -1.79 7.31
CA ASP A 667 12.47 -1.54 8.75
C ASP A 667 13.86 -2.00 9.24
N TYR A 668 14.20 -3.27 8.99
CA TYR A 668 15.49 -3.81 9.41
C TYR A 668 16.66 -3.06 8.78
N ALA A 669 16.56 -2.76 7.49
CA ALA A 669 17.58 -2.02 6.74
C ALA A 669 17.83 -0.64 7.34
N TYR A 670 16.77 0.10 7.62
CA TYR A 670 16.84 1.45 8.13
C TYR A 670 17.42 1.52 9.55
N HIS A 671 17.03 0.58 10.41
CA HIS A 671 17.40 0.57 11.82
C HIS A 671 18.70 -0.18 12.14
N SER A 672 19.12 -1.14 11.30
CA SER A 672 20.24 -2.06 11.63
C SER A 672 21.49 -1.91 10.77
N TRP A 673 21.39 -1.31 9.57
CA TRP A 673 22.57 -1.10 8.72
C TRP A 673 23.42 0.07 9.19
N ALA A 674 24.70 0.06 8.80
CA ALA A 674 25.61 1.16 9.03
C ALA A 674 25.11 2.44 8.33
N ALA A 675 25.31 3.58 9.00
CA ALA A 675 24.89 4.88 8.51
C ALA A 675 25.75 5.37 7.31
N PRO A 676 25.20 6.20 6.40
CA PRO A 676 23.81 6.66 6.36
C PRO A 676 22.85 5.53 5.99
N ALA A 677 21.67 5.52 6.61
CA ALA A 677 20.66 4.53 6.31
C ALA A 677 19.96 4.83 4.98
N PRO A 678 19.38 3.80 4.32
CA PRO A 678 18.71 3.95 3.03
C PRO A 678 17.68 5.09 3.05
N ALA A 679 17.72 5.94 2.03
CA ALA A 679 16.77 7.03 1.83
C ALA A 679 15.90 6.83 0.59
N TYR A 680 16.33 6.01 -0.36
CA TYR A 680 15.60 5.71 -1.59
C TYR A 680 15.34 4.20 -1.71
N ALA A 681 14.18 3.85 -2.26
CA ALA A 681 13.90 2.48 -2.67
C ALA A 681 13.06 2.40 -3.95
N LEU A 682 13.38 1.43 -4.81
CA LEU A 682 12.64 1.19 -6.05
C LEU A 682 12.21 -0.27 -6.13
N LEU A 683 10.90 -0.47 -6.20
CA LEU A 683 10.28 -1.78 -6.44
C LEU A 683 10.21 -2.02 -7.95
N VAL A 684 10.88 -3.05 -8.46
CA VAL A 684 10.96 -3.34 -9.90
C VAL A 684 10.32 -4.69 -10.21
N GLY A 685 9.07 -4.62 -10.68
CA GLY A 685 8.24 -5.76 -11.04
C GLY A 685 6.76 -5.46 -10.77
N GLY A 686 5.89 -5.96 -11.65
CA GLY A 686 4.45 -5.87 -11.49
C GLY A 686 3.92 -6.77 -10.35
N SER A 687 2.78 -6.36 -9.82
CA SER A 687 1.99 -7.10 -8.83
C SER A 687 0.64 -7.49 -9.43
N ASN A 688 -0.14 -8.29 -8.71
CA ASN A 688 -1.45 -8.75 -9.14
C ASN A 688 -2.24 -9.24 -7.93
N PHE A 689 -3.47 -8.75 -7.75
CA PHE A 689 -4.33 -9.22 -6.68
C PHE A 689 -4.91 -10.63 -6.93
N ASN A 690 -4.69 -11.27 -8.07
CA ASN A 690 -5.18 -12.62 -8.36
C ASN A 690 -4.03 -13.59 -8.70
N PRO A 691 -3.09 -13.83 -7.77
CA PRO A 691 -1.93 -14.68 -8.04
C PRO A 691 -2.27 -16.16 -8.19
N HIS A 692 -3.45 -16.59 -7.74
CA HIS A 692 -3.91 -17.99 -7.79
C HIS A 692 -4.87 -18.30 -8.95
N GLY A 693 -5.23 -17.30 -9.77
CA GLY A 693 -6.10 -17.51 -10.93
C GLY A 693 -7.53 -17.87 -10.55
N HIS A 694 -8.07 -17.28 -9.48
CA HIS A 694 -9.48 -17.40 -9.14
C HIS A 694 -10.34 -16.78 -10.25
N ASN A 695 -11.36 -17.49 -10.71
CA ASN A 695 -12.29 -17.03 -11.76
C ASN A 695 -11.61 -16.36 -12.97
N THR A 696 -10.72 -17.09 -13.64
CA THR A 696 -9.98 -16.60 -14.82
C THR A 696 -10.87 -16.21 -16.01
N ALA A 697 -12.13 -16.64 -16.03
CA ALA A 697 -13.12 -16.18 -17.01
C ALA A 697 -13.44 -14.69 -16.84
N TYR A 698 -13.41 -14.17 -15.61
CA TYR A 698 -13.67 -12.76 -15.31
C TYR A 698 -12.37 -11.94 -15.21
N TYR A 699 -11.40 -12.42 -14.44
CA TYR A 699 -10.15 -11.68 -14.20
C TYR A 699 -9.06 -11.93 -15.25
N GLY A 700 -9.33 -12.76 -16.26
CA GLY A 700 -8.35 -13.17 -17.26
C GLY A 700 -7.38 -14.27 -16.75
N PRO A 701 -6.41 -14.69 -17.58
CA PRO A 701 -5.47 -15.74 -17.22
C PRO A 701 -4.63 -15.37 -15.99
N GLN A 702 -4.19 -16.37 -15.23
CA GLN A 702 -3.27 -16.17 -14.11
C GLN A 702 -1.99 -15.48 -14.59
N GLN A 703 -1.61 -14.39 -13.92
CA GLN A 703 -0.39 -13.64 -14.17
C GLN A 703 0.58 -13.79 -12.99
N PRO A 704 1.91 -13.80 -13.24
CA PRO A 704 2.89 -13.86 -12.16
C PRO A 704 2.87 -12.58 -11.31
N VAL A 705 3.26 -12.71 -10.05
CA VAL A 705 3.62 -11.58 -9.19
C VAL A 705 5.15 -11.55 -9.11
N TYR A 706 5.76 -10.48 -9.61
CA TYR A 706 7.22 -10.33 -9.57
C TYR A 706 7.70 -9.66 -8.30
N VAL A 707 7.06 -8.55 -7.92
CA VAL A 707 7.27 -7.87 -6.64
C VAL A 707 5.89 -7.50 -6.10
N PRO A 708 5.42 -8.10 -4.99
CA PRO A 708 4.08 -7.88 -4.47
C PRO A 708 3.87 -6.42 -4.05
N THR A 709 2.61 -6.03 -3.98
CA THR A 709 2.15 -4.81 -3.30
C THR A 709 1.54 -5.22 -1.98
N ILE A 710 1.14 -4.27 -1.15
CA ILE A 710 0.30 -4.56 0.00
C ILE A 710 -1.07 -3.96 -0.22
N ASP A 711 -2.09 -4.78 -0.05
CA ASP A 711 -3.48 -4.41 -0.17
C ASP A 711 -4.04 -4.13 1.23
N LEU A 712 -4.38 -2.88 1.51
CA LEU A 712 -4.86 -2.44 2.82
C LEU A 712 -6.29 -1.93 2.75
N MET A 713 -7.08 -2.25 3.78
CA MET A 713 -8.42 -1.68 4.01
C MET A 713 -8.32 -0.21 4.45
N ILE A 714 -7.82 0.65 3.56
CA ILE A 714 -7.49 2.05 3.84
C ILE A 714 -8.36 3.03 3.07
N ASP A 715 -8.89 2.61 1.92
CA ASP A 715 -9.74 3.45 1.08
C ASP A 715 -11.18 3.41 1.62
N PRO A 716 -11.77 4.54 2.03
CA PRO A 716 -13.11 4.56 2.62
C PRO A 716 -14.21 4.17 1.64
N TYR A 717 -13.94 4.24 0.33
CA TYR A 717 -14.89 3.96 -0.72
C TYR A 717 -14.66 2.57 -1.32
N GLN A 718 -13.44 2.27 -1.79
CA GLN A 718 -13.07 0.98 -2.38
C GLN A 718 -12.85 -0.13 -1.34
N GLY A 719 -12.48 0.23 -0.11
CA GLY A 719 -12.02 -0.71 0.90
C GLY A 719 -10.53 -1.04 0.70
N GLU A 720 -10.26 -2.25 0.24
CA GLU A 720 -8.92 -2.77 0.01
C GLU A 720 -8.29 -2.17 -1.26
N SER A 721 -7.14 -1.50 -1.11
CA SER A 721 -6.37 -0.88 -2.19
C SER A 721 -4.86 -1.05 -2.01
N ALA A 722 -4.13 -1.07 -3.12
CA ALA A 722 -2.67 -1.17 -3.14
C ALA A 722 -2.02 0.05 -2.47
N ALA A 723 -1.12 -0.18 -1.52
CA ALA A 723 -0.64 0.84 -0.60
C ALA A 723 0.88 0.75 -0.37
N ASP A 724 1.69 0.77 -1.43
CA ASP A 724 3.15 0.66 -1.35
C ASP A 724 3.79 1.64 -0.33
N SER A 725 3.20 2.82 -0.14
CA SER A 725 3.64 3.82 0.84
C SER A 725 3.78 3.23 2.25
N TYR A 726 2.95 2.24 2.60
CA TYR A 726 3.02 1.52 3.87
C TYR A 726 4.34 0.76 4.06
N PHE A 727 4.95 0.26 2.99
CA PHE A 727 6.27 -0.37 3.08
C PHE A 727 7.33 0.59 3.61
N ALA A 728 7.22 1.87 3.25
CA ALA A 728 8.18 2.89 3.61
C ALA A 728 7.85 3.66 4.91
N ALA A 729 6.62 3.54 5.44
CA ALA A 729 6.24 4.06 6.75
C ALA A 729 6.65 3.07 7.86
N ILE A 730 7.88 3.20 8.35
CA ILE A 730 8.56 2.23 9.24
C ILE A 730 8.94 2.82 10.60
N SER A 731 8.97 4.14 10.72
CA SER A 731 9.27 4.86 11.96
C SER A 731 7.98 5.43 12.54
N GLY A 732 7.67 5.11 13.80
CA GLY A 732 6.46 5.61 14.45
C GLY A 732 5.18 4.88 14.00
N ASN A 733 4.03 5.43 14.42
CA ASN A 733 2.71 4.92 14.07
C ASN A 733 1.92 6.00 13.33
N ASP A 734 2.45 6.39 12.17
CA ASP A 734 1.90 7.43 11.32
C ASP A 734 2.05 7.06 9.83
N PRO A 735 1.34 7.76 8.93
CA PRO A 735 1.29 7.40 7.52
C PRO A 735 2.47 7.93 6.67
N LEU A 736 3.46 8.63 7.26
CA LEU A 736 4.50 9.29 6.49
C LEU A 736 5.62 8.31 6.09
N PRO A 737 6.00 8.25 4.80
CA PRO A 737 7.13 7.42 4.37
C PRO A 737 8.50 7.92 4.86
N ASP A 738 9.28 7.04 5.47
CA ASP A 738 10.68 7.26 5.87
C ASP A 738 11.69 6.94 4.77
N ILE A 739 11.22 6.43 3.64
CA ILE A 739 12.02 6.11 2.46
C ILE A 739 11.28 6.70 1.27
N TYR A 740 12.01 7.44 0.42
CA TYR A 740 11.48 7.86 -0.87
C TYR A 740 11.30 6.62 -1.76
N LEU A 741 10.05 6.16 -1.85
CA LEU A 741 9.68 4.93 -2.53
C LEU A 741 9.09 5.24 -3.90
N GLY A 742 9.52 4.49 -4.91
CA GLY A 742 8.83 4.41 -6.20
C GLY A 742 8.67 2.96 -6.69
N ARG A 743 7.84 2.77 -7.71
CA ARG A 743 7.62 1.48 -8.36
C ARG A 743 7.75 1.57 -9.88
N LEU A 744 8.40 0.56 -10.47
CA LEU A 744 8.29 0.23 -11.89
C LEU A 744 7.42 -1.04 -12.02
N PRO A 745 6.10 -0.92 -12.26
CA PRO A 745 5.16 -2.04 -12.33
C PRO A 745 5.25 -2.76 -13.68
N VAL A 746 6.42 -3.33 -13.99
CA VAL A 746 6.70 -3.96 -15.29
C VAL A 746 6.38 -5.45 -15.28
N MET A 747 5.73 -5.94 -16.34
CA MET A 747 5.37 -7.35 -16.50
C MET A 747 6.30 -8.11 -17.45
N SER A 748 7.26 -7.43 -18.08
CA SER A 748 8.22 -8.05 -18.99
C SER A 748 9.57 -7.33 -19.03
N THR A 749 10.62 -8.01 -19.50
CA THR A 749 11.95 -7.41 -19.71
C THR A 749 11.93 -6.34 -20.80
N THR A 750 11.00 -6.42 -21.75
CA THR A 750 10.80 -5.40 -22.78
C THR A 750 10.30 -4.10 -22.16
N ASP A 751 9.25 -4.19 -21.33
CA ASP A 751 8.72 -3.03 -20.61
C ASP A 751 9.81 -2.38 -19.76
N LEU A 752 10.54 -3.19 -18.99
CA LEU A 752 11.64 -2.68 -18.15
C LEU A 752 12.74 -2.00 -18.97
N THR A 753 13.12 -2.57 -20.12
CA THR A 753 14.11 -1.96 -21.01
C THR A 753 13.63 -0.59 -21.49
N THR A 754 12.36 -0.48 -21.90
CA THR A 754 11.78 0.79 -22.33
C THR A 754 11.82 1.83 -21.22
N VAL A 755 11.38 1.48 -20.01
CA VAL A 755 11.35 2.40 -18.86
C VAL A 755 12.76 2.85 -18.45
N VAL A 756 13.70 1.91 -18.30
CA VAL A 756 15.09 2.19 -17.94
C VAL A 756 15.75 3.13 -18.95
N ASN A 757 15.56 2.88 -20.25
CA ASN A 757 16.11 3.74 -21.29
C ASN A 757 15.53 5.14 -21.25
N LYS A 758 14.22 5.28 -20.98
CA LYS A 758 13.58 6.60 -20.84
C LYS A 758 14.17 7.39 -19.68
N ILE A 759 14.30 6.79 -18.50
CA ILE A 759 14.85 7.45 -17.30
C ILE A 759 16.29 7.91 -17.55
N ILE A 760 17.16 7.00 -18.03
CA ILE A 760 18.57 7.32 -18.26
C ILE A 760 18.74 8.40 -19.35
N ALA A 761 17.98 8.31 -20.45
CA ALA A 761 18.05 9.30 -21.51
C ALA A 761 17.56 10.67 -21.05
N TYR A 762 16.50 10.71 -20.23
CA TYR A 762 15.95 11.93 -19.66
C TYR A 762 16.96 12.68 -18.78
N GLU A 763 17.76 11.96 -17.98
CA GLU A 763 18.75 12.57 -17.08
C GLU A 763 20.10 12.86 -17.76
N GLN A 764 20.62 11.96 -18.60
CA GLN A 764 21.96 12.11 -19.19
C GLN A 764 21.98 12.95 -20.46
N ASN A 765 20.95 12.81 -21.31
CA ASN A 765 20.88 13.46 -22.61
C ASN A 765 19.50 14.11 -22.82
N PRO A 766 19.06 15.00 -21.91
CA PRO A 766 17.75 15.62 -22.02
C PRO A 766 17.63 16.35 -23.36
N THR A 767 16.56 16.06 -24.09
CA THR A 767 16.21 16.86 -25.27
C THR A 767 15.92 18.28 -24.80
N ARG A 768 16.74 19.27 -25.19
CA ARG A 768 16.53 20.66 -24.78
C ARG A 768 15.53 21.37 -25.69
N GLY A 769 14.81 22.34 -25.11
CA GLY A 769 14.00 23.28 -25.85
C GLY A 769 12.71 23.68 -25.16
N ALA A 770 11.82 24.29 -25.94
CA ALA A 770 10.65 25.01 -25.42
C ALA A 770 9.79 24.20 -24.43
N TRP A 771 9.61 22.90 -24.73
CA TRP A 771 8.80 21.94 -23.97
C TRP A 771 9.11 21.87 -22.47
N GLN A 772 10.32 22.22 -22.04
CA GLN A 772 10.73 22.24 -20.64
C GLN A 772 9.98 23.28 -19.78
N ASN A 773 9.31 24.25 -20.43
CA ASN A 773 8.46 25.24 -19.75
C ASN A 773 6.97 25.07 -20.08
N ASP A 774 6.64 24.09 -20.92
CA ASP A 774 5.26 23.87 -21.34
C ASP A 774 4.59 22.94 -20.32
N ILE A 775 3.46 23.37 -19.74
CA ILE A 775 2.69 22.60 -18.76
C ILE A 775 1.30 22.33 -19.33
N LEU A 776 0.90 21.06 -19.38
CA LEU A 776 -0.44 20.66 -19.81
C LEU A 776 -1.37 20.52 -18.61
N PHE A 777 -2.51 21.22 -18.63
CA PHE A 777 -3.63 21.03 -17.72
C PHE A 777 -4.81 20.46 -18.49
N VAL A 778 -5.25 19.27 -18.11
CA VAL A 778 -6.46 18.62 -18.60
C VAL A 778 -7.47 18.57 -17.46
N ALA A 779 -8.68 19.06 -17.70
CA ALA A 779 -9.76 18.97 -16.71
C ALA A 779 -11.03 18.37 -17.34
N ASP A 780 -11.65 17.48 -16.59
CA ASP A 780 -12.98 16.95 -16.88
C ASP A 780 -14.07 18.01 -16.63
N ASN A 781 -15.31 17.73 -17.04
CA ASN A 781 -16.42 18.66 -16.86
C ASN A 781 -16.84 18.79 -15.40
N THR A 782 -17.27 19.99 -15.01
CA THR A 782 -17.87 20.22 -13.69
C THR A 782 -19.14 19.37 -13.51
N ASP A 783 -19.27 18.73 -12.36
CA ASP A 783 -20.46 17.97 -11.95
C ASP A 783 -20.60 17.94 -10.41
N ASP A 784 -21.43 17.03 -9.89
CA ASP A 784 -21.66 16.89 -8.45
C ASP A 784 -20.41 16.42 -7.67
N ALA A 785 -19.42 15.81 -8.33
CA ALA A 785 -18.16 15.40 -7.70
C ALA A 785 -17.16 16.56 -7.57
N GLY A 786 -17.33 17.63 -8.34
CA GLY A 786 -16.59 18.88 -8.16
C GLY A 786 -16.41 19.71 -9.42
N ASN A 787 -15.74 20.86 -9.23
CA ASN A 787 -15.29 21.71 -10.33
C ASN A 787 -13.80 21.48 -10.61
N PHE A 788 -13.50 20.53 -11.49
CA PHE A 788 -12.13 20.11 -11.80
C PHE A 788 -11.30 21.21 -12.48
N GLU A 789 -11.92 22.04 -13.34
CA GLU A 789 -11.27 23.20 -13.95
C GLU A 789 -10.81 24.20 -12.89
N ALA A 790 -11.65 24.52 -11.91
CA ALA A 790 -11.30 25.47 -10.86
C ALA A 790 -10.08 25.02 -10.04
N VAL A 791 -9.91 23.72 -9.81
CA VAL A 791 -8.71 23.17 -9.16
C VAL A 791 -7.45 23.43 -10.00
N SER A 792 -7.53 23.24 -11.32
CA SER A 792 -6.43 23.57 -12.22
C SER A 792 -6.10 25.06 -12.23
N GLU A 793 -7.12 25.92 -12.31
CA GLU A 793 -6.94 27.38 -12.32
C GLU A 793 -6.37 27.91 -11.00
N ALA A 794 -6.70 27.29 -9.86
CA ALA A 794 -6.15 27.65 -8.56
C ALA A 794 -4.63 27.42 -8.50
N ILE A 795 -4.13 26.28 -9.00
CA ILE A 795 -2.68 26.04 -9.10
C ILE A 795 -2.00 27.06 -10.00
N ILE A 796 -2.62 27.36 -11.15
CA ILE A 796 -2.07 28.32 -12.10
C ILE A 796 -1.95 29.71 -11.48
N ALA A 797 -3.01 30.18 -10.84
CA ALA A 797 -3.06 31.49 -10.21
C ALA A 797 -2.08 31.62 -9.03
N THR A 798 -1.78 30.52 -8.34
CA THR A 798 -0.92 30.52 -7.15
C THR A 798 0.55 30.36 -7.49
N TYR A 799 0.89 29.38 -8.33
CA TYR A 799 2.28 28.95 -8.55
C TYR A 799 2.82 29.31 -9.93
N LEU A 800 1.98 29.50 -10.94
CA LEU A 800 2.41 29.61 -12.35
C LEU A 800 2.14 31.01 -12.94
N THR A 801 2.42 32.05 -12.16
CA THR A 801 2.19 33.46 -12.53
C THR A 801 3.35 34.12 -13.28
N SER A 802 4.50 33.45 -13.37
CA SER A 802 5.69 33.92 -14.11
C SER A 802 5.51 33.73 -15.64
N PRO A 803 5.96 34.68 -16.49
CA PRO A 803 5.86 34.56 -17.96
C PRO A 803 6.74 33.45 -18.55
N GLY A 804 7.62 32.85 -17.73
CA GLY A 804 8.47 31.75 -18.15
C GLY A 804 7.70 30.49 -18.52
N TRP A 805 6.45 30.35 -18.08
CA TRP A 805 5.58 29.19 -18.26
C TRP A 805 4.69 29.31 -19.51
N ASP A 806 4.61 28.23 -20.31
CA ASP A 806 3.62 28.11 -21.40
C ASP A 806 2.51 27.13 -20.99
N LEU A 807 1.35 27.68 -20.63
CA LEU A 807 0.24 26.92 -20.09
C LEU A 807 -0.67 26.42 -21.21
N ARG A 808 -0.70 25.10 -21.41
CA ARG A 808 -1.57 24.41 -22.37
C ARG A 808 -2.78 23.86 -21.63
N LYS A 809 -3.97 24.36 -21.92
CA LYS A 809 -5.20 23.96 -21.22
C LYS A 809 -6.13 23.16 -22.14
N VAL A 810 -6.76 22.11 -21.63
CA VAL A 810 -7.82 21.34 -22.30
C VAL A 810 -8.93 21.07 -21.30
N TYR A 811 -10.01 21.85 -21.37
CA TYR A 811 -11.15 21.74 -20.45
C TYR A 811 -12.36 21.18 -21.17
N TYR A 812 -12.80 19.99 -20.75
CA TYR A 812 -13.98 19.37 -21.30
C TYR A 812 -15.23 20.02 -20.70
N ASN A 813 -16.11 20.54 -21.55
CA ASN A 813 -17.38 21.15 -21.13
C ASN A 813 -18.47 20.85 -22.18
N PRO A 814 -19.19 19.72 -22.06
CA PRO A 814 -20.23 19.33 -23.02
C PRO A 814 -21.43 20.28 -23.06
N GLY A 815 -21.62 21.10 -22.01
CA GLY A 815 -22.69 22.10 -21.95
C GLY A 815 -22.42 23.36 -22.79
N MET A 816 -21.17 23.58 -23.22
CA MET A 816 -20.79 24.80 -23.92
C MET A 816 -21.08 24.72 -25.43
N VAL A 817 -21.76 25.74 -25.97
CA VAL A 817 -22.02 25.87 -27.41
C VAL A 817 -20.93 26.73 -28.05
N ASN A 818 -20.26 26.21 -29.09
CA ASN A 818 -19.13 26.86 -29.76
C ASN A 818 -18.02 27.31 -28.79
N PRO A 819 -17.42 26.38 -28.04
CA PRO A 819 -16.46 26.70 -27.00
C PRO A 819 -15.21 27.40 -27.59
N PRO A 820 -14.74 28.53 -27.01
CA PRO A 820 -13.41 29.07 -27.33
C PRO A 820 -12.33 28.21 -26.68
N ASP A 821 -11.08 28.25 -27.18
CA ASP A 821 -9.94 27.72 -26.42
C ASP A 821 -9.89 28.43 -25.04
N PRO A 822 -9.72 27.70 -23.93
CA PRO A 822 -9.28 26.30 -23.83
C PRO A 822 -10.38 25.21 -23.72
N TYR A 823 -11.64 25.55 -24.00
CA TYR A 823 -12.79 24.66 -23.81
C TYR A 823 -13.10 23.78 -25.02
N TYR A 824 -13.59 22.57 -24.76
CA TYR A 824 -13.98 21.58 -25.77
C TYR A 824 -15.30 20.91 -25.38
N ASN A 825 -16.28 20.93 -26.27
CA ASN A 825 -17.65 20.49 -25.97
C ASN A 825 -18.00 19.10 -26.49
N THR A 826 -17.06 18.42 -27.15
CA THR A 826 -17.18 17.00 -27.49
C THR A 826 -15.93 16.26 -27.04
N VAL A 827 -16.13 14.99 -26.67
CA VAL A 827 -15.05 14.12 -26.21
C VAL A 827 -13.98 13.93 -27.28
N ASP A 828 -14.36 13.82 -28.56
CA ASP A 828 -13.42 13.66 -29.67
C ASP A 828 -12.52 14.89 -29.86
N LEU A 829 -13.07 16.09 -29.68
CA LEU A 829 -12.30 17.33 -29.75
C LEU A 829 -11.34 17.46 -28.57
N ALA A 830 -11.81 17.17 -27.35
CA ALA A 830 -10.97 17.16 -26.15
C ALA A 830 -9.84 16.13 -26.26
N ARG A 831 -10.16 14.88 -26.58
CA ARG A 831 -9.20 13.78 -26.80
C ARG A 831 -8.19 14.12 -27.91
N GLY A 832 -8.66 14.71 -29.01
CA GLY A 832 -7.81 15.21 -30.08
C GLY A 832 -6.84 16.31 -29.64
N ALA A 833 -7.31 17.26 -28.83
CA ALA A 833 -6.51 18.33 -28.27
C ALA A 833 -5.47 17.82 -27.27
N ILE A 834 -5.84 16.90 -26.38
CA ILE A 834 -4.91 16.24 -25.43
C ILE A 834 -3.78 15.56 -26.21
N ARG A 835 -4.12 14.68 -27.17
CA ARG A 835 -3.11 13.99 -28.02
C ARG A 835 -2.18 14.97 -28.70
N THR A 836 -2.71 16.06 -29.26
CA THR A 836 -1.93 17.05 -30.00
C THR A 836 -0.99 17.82 -29.06
N LYS A 837 -1.51 18.41 -27.99
CA LYS A 837 -0.75 19.24 -27.04
C LYS A 837 0.30 18.42 -26.28
N TRP A 838 -0.01 17.16 -25.94
CA TRP A 838 0.95 16.24 -25.32
C TRP A 838 2.04 15.82 -26.31
N SER A 839 1.69 15.43 -27.53
CA SER A 839 2.67 14.95 -28.52
C SER A 839 3.69 16.01 -28.96
N GLN A 840 3.39 17.30 -28.76
CA GLN A 840 4.34 18.39 -28.96
C GLN A 840 5.50 18.38 -27.93
N GLY A 841 5.27 17.75 -26.78
CA GLY A 841 6.15 17.69 -25.61
C GLY A 841 5.76 18.74 -24.57
N VAL A 842 5.70 18.32 -23.31
CA VAL A 842 5.45 19.14 -22.11
C VAL A 842 6.30 18.61 -20.96
N ALA A 843 6.70 19.49 -20.02
CA ALA A 843 7.53 19.12 -18.87
C ALA A 843 6.69 18.49 -17.76
N LEU A 844 5.52 19.07 -17.52
CA LEU A 844 4.52 18.60 -16.58
C LEU A 844 3.20 18.41 -17.33
N ALA A 845 2.49 17.35 -16.98
CA ALA A 845 1.10 17.15 -17.37
C ALA A 845 0.27 16.95 -16.10
N ASN A 846 -0.96 17.44 -16.13
CA ASN A 846 -1.91 17.30 -15.04
C ASN A 846 -3.24 16.84 -15.61
N TYR A 847 -3.84 15.87 -14.95
CA TYR A 847 -5.24 15.53 -15.16
C TYR A 847 -6.00 15.74 -13.84
N VAL A 848 -7.14 16.42 -13.92
CA VAL A 848 -8.07 16.58 -12.79
C VAL A 848 -9.46 16.18 -13.29
N GLY A 849 -10.04 15.12 -12.72
CA GLY A 849 -11.30 14.61 -13.21
C GLY A 849 -11.64 13.22 -12.72
N HIS A 850 -12.66 12.63 -13.33
CA HIS A 850 -12.99 11.23 -13.11
C HIS A 850 -12.01 10.33 -13.86
N ALA A 851 -11.69 9.19 -13.28
CA ALA A 851 -10.97 8.17 -14.02
C ALA A 851 -11.39 6.79 -13.57
N PHE A 852 -11.01 5.84 -14.41
CA PHE A 852 -11.01 4.43 -14.08
C PHE A 852 -9.65 3.85 -14.50
N LEU A 853 -9.44 2.55 -14.29
CA LEU A 853 -8.13 1.93 -14.52
C LEU A 853 -7.54 2.25 -15.92
N ASP A 854 -8.36 2.33 -16.96
CA ASP A 854 -7.91 2.42 -18.36
C ASP A 854 -8.49 3.59 -19.16
N TYR A 855 -9.14 4.55 -18.49
CA TYR A 855 -9.63 5.78 -19.12
C TYR A 855 -9.79 6.95 -18.16
N TRP A 856 -9.74 8.16 -18.72
CA TRP A 856 -10.12 9.42 -18.09
C TRP A 856 -11.53 9.81 -18.54
N GLY A 857 -12.41 10.19 -17.62
CA GLY A 857 -13.82 10.50 -17.81
C GLY A 857 -14.73 9.74 -16.84
N SER A 858 -15.99 10.16 -16.69
CA SER A 858 -16.94 9.58 -15.72
C SER A 858 -17.56 8.25 -16.20
N THR A 859 -17.67 8.08 -17.52
CA THR A 859 -18.36 6.97 -18.17
C THR A 859 -17.58 6.44 -19.37
N VAL A 860 -18.08 5.36 -19.97
CA VAL A 860 -17.52 4.84 -21.23
C VAL A 860 -17.82 5.73 -22.44
N THR A 861 -18.71 6.73 -22.32
CA THR A 861 -19.14 7.58 -23.44
C THR A 861 -18.51 8.97 -23.48
N ASP A 862 -17.91 9.42 -22.39
CA ASP A 862 -17.27 10.74 -22.22
C ASP A 862 -15.76 10.64 -22.02
N GLN A 863 -15.16 9.48 -22.28
CA GLN A 863 -13.74 9.20 -22.07
C GLN A 863 -12.82 10.21 -22.78
N GLN A 864 -12.25 11.20 -22.07
CA GLN A 864 -11.32 12.15 -22.68
C GLN A 864 -9.97 11.52 -23.05
N TRP A 865 -9.68 10.35 -22.48
CA TRP A 865 -8.56 9.49 -22.85
C TRP A 865 -8.90 8.02 -22.59
N HIS A 866 -8.37 7.10 -23.40
CA HIS A 866 -8.37 5.65 -23.12
C HIS A 866 -6.98 5.07 -23.34
N ASN A 867 -6.62 3.98 -22.68
CA ASN A 867 -5.37 3.24 -22.91
C ASN A 867 -5.10 2.84 -24.38
N ASN A 868 -6.14 2.84 -25.23
CA ASN A 868 -6.03 2.53 -26.66
C ASN A 868 -5.56 3.75 -27.47
N ASP A 869 -5.59 4.95 -26.89
CA ASP A 869 -5.03 6.17 -27.46
C ASP A 869 -3.52 6.28 -27.22
N THR A 870 -2.96 5.61 -26.22
CA THR A 870 -1.52 5.68 -25.88
C THR A 870 -0.57 5.42 -27.06
N PRO A 871 -0.82 4.45 -27.96
CA PRO A 871 0.00 4.26 -29.16
C PRO A 871 0.03 5.46 -30.12
N THR A 872 -0.93 6.39 -30.02
CA THR A 872 -1.00 7.60 -30.84
C THR A 872 -0.13 8.74 -30.30
N LEU A 873 0.48 8.61 -29.11
CA LEU A 873 1.45 9.57 -28.60
C LEU A 873 2.80 9.42 -29.29
N TYR A 874 3.36 10.56 -29.71
CA TYR A 874 4.66 10.65 -30.38
C TYR A 874 5.56 11.77 -29.81
N ASN A 875 5.44 12.06 -28.51
CA ASN A 875 6.30 13.03 -27.82
C ASN A 875 7.77 12.59 -27.70
N GLY A 876 8.11 11.34 -28.06
CA GLY A 876 9.49 10.86 -28.10
C GLY A 876 10.20 11.05 -26.77
N ALA A 877 11.36 11.71 -26.78
CA ALA A 877 12.15 11.98 -25.57
C ALA A 877 11.67 13.19 -24.73
N LYS A 878 10.61 13.89 -25.15
CA LYS A 878 10.01 15.01 -24.40
C LYS A 878 8.94 14.47 -23.45
N LEU A 879 9.40 13.83 -22.39
CA LEU A 879 8.58 13.04 -21.49
C LEU A 879 8.13 13.88 -20.28
N PRO A 880 6.82 14.08 -20.05
CA PRO A 880 6.38 14.74 -18.83
C PRO A 880 6.46 13.83 -17.60
N PHE A 881 6.55 14.48 -16.44
CA PHE A 881 5.99 13.95 -15.21
C PHE A 881 4.49 14.24 -15.19
N LEU A 882 3.65 13.21 -14.98
CA LEU A 882 2.20 13.39 -14.89
C LEU A 882 1.73 13.28 -13.45
N ILE A 883 0.89 14.21 -13.03
CA ILE A 883 0.13 14.16 -11.79
C ILE A 883 -1.34 13.89 -12.16
N SER A 884 -1.88 12.81 -11.63
CA SER A 884 -3.27 12.41 -11.87
C SER A 884 -4.08 12.64 -10.59
N LEU A 885 -4.97 13.63 -10.60
CA LEU A 885 -5.89 13.92 -9.51
C LEU A 885 -7.26 13.31 -9.81
N ASP A 886 -7.30 11.99 -9.79
CA ASP A 886 -8.43 11.19 -10.25
C ASP A 886 -8.53 9.87 -9.45
N CYS A 887 -9.24 8.86 -9.98
CA CYS A 887 -9.40 7.56 -9.35
C CYS A 887 -8.67 6.47 -10.16
N LEU A 888 -7.96 5.56 -9.49
CA LEU A 888 -7.42 4.31 -10.06
C LEU A 888 -6.41 4.42 -11.22
N ASP A 889 -5.94 5.62 -11.59
CA ASP A 889 -4.97 5.84 -12.67
C ASP A 889 -3.64 5.10 -12.42
N GLY A 890 -3.33 4.83 -11.14
CA GLY A 890 -2.20 4.03 -10.65
C GLY A 890 -2.59 2.67 -10.06
N TYR A 891 -3.76 2.10 -10.36
CA TYR A 891 -4.19 0.80 -9.82
C TYR A 891 -3.49 -0.38 -10.51
N PHE A 892 -2.19 -0.52 -10.25
CA PHE A 892 -1.25 -1.34 -11.03
C PHE A 892 -1.29 -2.85 -10.75
N ASP A 893 -2.05 -3.31 -9.75
CA ASP A 893 -2.18 -4.72 -9.36
C ASP A 893 -3.48 -5.36 -9.86
N TYR A 894 -4.25 -4.67 -10.72
CA TYR A 894 -5.43 -5.27 -11.34
C TYR A 894 -5.03 -6.30 -12.43
N PRO A 895 -5.51 -7.56 -12.36
CA PRO A 895 -5.15 -8.62 -13.29
C PRO A 895 -5.62 -8.31 -14.71
N ASN A 896 -4.71 -8.45 -15.67
CA ASN A 896 -4.99 -8.39 -17.12
C ASN A 896 -5.64 -7.09 -17.62
N ARG A 897 -5.69 -6.03 -16.81
CA ARG A 897 -6.17 -4.70 -17.20
C ARG A 897 -5.19 -3.65 -16.67
N PRO A 898 -4.12 -3.37 -17.42
CA PRO A 898 -3.09 -2.42 -16.98
C PRO A 898 -3.70 -1.04 -16.78
N SER A 899 -3.26 -0.40 -15.70
CA SER A 899 -3.58 0.97 -15.36
C SER A 899 -3.07 1.96 -16.41
N MET A 900 -3.63 3.17 -16.41
CA MET A 900 -3.16 4.29 -17.22
C MET A 900 -1.68 4.59 -16.96
N ALA A 901 -1.24 4.63 -15.70
CA ALA A 901 0.15 4.86 -15.32
C ALA A 901 1.09 3.79 -15.90
N GLU A 902 0.73 2.51 -15.85
CA GLU A 902 1.50 1.42 -16.47
C GLU A 902 1.63 1.62 -17.99
N LYS A 903 0.55 1.98 -18.66
CA LYS A 903 0.56 2.15 -20.13
C LYS A 903 1.38 3.34 -20.57
N PHE A 904 1.26 4.49 -19.91
CA PHE A 904 2.06 5.66 -20.25
C PHE A 904 3.55 5.44 -19.95
N LEU A 905 3.86 4.79 -18.83
CA LEU A 905 5.24 4.49 -18.45
C LEU A 905 5.90 3.49 -19.42
N THR A 906 5.17 2.49 -19.91
CA THR A 906 5.74 1.45 -20.80
C THR A 906 5.64 1.77 -22.31
N HIS A 907 5.06 2.92 -22.69
CA HIS A 907 5.03 3.34 -24.09
C HIS A 907 6.43 3.70 -24.63
N ASN A 908 6.84 3.05 -25.72
CA ASN A 908 8.20 3.15 -26.25
C ASN A 908 8.49 4.42 -27.07
N ASN A 909 7.47 5.06 -27.64
CA ASN A 909 7.63 6.25 -28.48
C ASN A 909 7.09 7.55 -27.83
N GLY A 910 7.15 7.62 -26.49
CA GLY A 910 6.62 8.75 -25.74
C GLY A 910 6.01 8.32 -24.42
N GLY A 911 4.83 8.86 -24.13
CA GLY A 911 4.16 8.66 -22.84
C GLY A 911 4.79 9.56 -21.78
N THR A 912 5.09 9.00 -20.61
CA THR A 912 5.66 9.71 -19.45
C THR A 912 7.00 9.14 -19.03
N VAL A 913 7.71 9.93 -18.21
CA VAL A 913 8.94 9.47 -17.51
C VAL A 913 8.64 8.98 -16.08
N ALA A 914 7.63 9.55 -15.43
CA ALA A 914 7.10 9.12 -14.14
C ALA A 914 5.68 9.66 -13.92
N HIS A 915 4.93 9.02 -13.02
CA HIS A 915 3.57 9.39 -12.62
C HIS A 915 3.44 9.49 -11.10
N PHE A 916 2.68 10.47 -10.61
CA PHE A 916 2.13 10.48 -9.27
C PHE A 916 0.62 10.27 -9.36
N ALA A 917 0.16 9.08 -8.97
CA ALA A 917 -1.19 8.63 -9.25
C ALA A 917 -1.75 7.76 -8.10
N PRO A 918 -3.08 7.73 -7.92
CA PRO A 918 -3.74 6.90 -6.93
C PRO A 918 -3.97 5.47 -7.42
N SER A 919 -3.76 4.50 -6.54
CA SER A 919 -4.25 3.13 -6.68
C SER A 919 -5.72 2.94 -6.27
N GLY A 920 -6.25 3.87 -5.47
CA GLY A 920 -7.61 3.84 -4.93
C GLY A 920 -8.54 4.86 -5.56
N LEU A 921 -9.75 4.92 -5.00
CA LEU A 921 -10.69 6.01 -5.19
C LEU A 921 -10.25 7.22 -4.36
N GLY A 922 -10.78 8.38 -4.71
CA GLY A 922 -10.49 9.62 -3.99
C GLY A 922 -11.39 10.74 -4.45
N ILE A 923 -11.13 11.94 -3.95
CA ILE A 923 -11.94 13.12 -4.23
C ILE A 923 -11.06 14.34 -4.52
N ALA A 924 -11.53 15.19 -5.43
CA ALA A 924 -10.77 16.33 -5.94
C ALA A 924 -10.28 17.28 -4.83
N THR A 925 -11.05 17.46 -3.75
CA THR A 925 -10.67 18.33 -2.62
C THR A 925 -9.48 17.81 -1.84
N GLY A 926 -9.38 16.49 -1.61
CA GLY A 926 -8.20 15.88 -1.01
C GLY A 926 -7.00 15.90 -1.96
N HIS A 927 -7.24 15.61 -3.24
CA HIS A 927 -6.23 15.63 -4.28
C HIS A 927 -5.58 17.01 -4.46
N ASP A 928 -6.34 18.10 -4.29
CA ASP A 928 -5.84 19.48 -4.39
C ASP A 928 -4.70 19.77 -3.39
N TYR A 929 -4.75 19.23 -2.16
CA TYR A 929 -3.64 19.39 -1.21
C TYR A 929 -2.34 18.71 -1.68
N LEU A 930 -2.46 17.52 -2.28
CA LEU A 930 -1.30 16.86 -2.90
C LEU A 930 -0.76 17.71 -4.07
N HIS A 931 -1.64 18.27 -4.90
CA HIS A 931 -1.29 19.12 -6.03
C HIS A 931 -0.54 20.39 -5.61
N ARG A 932 -1.04 21.08 -4.57
CA ARG A 932 -0.42 22.27 -3.99
C ARG A 932 0.94 21.97 -3.40
N GLY A 933 1.05 20.90 -2.62
CA GLY A 933 2.34 20.47 -2.06
C GLY A 933 3.36 20.13 -3.13
N PHE A 934 2.95 19.48 -4.21
CA PHE A 934 3.79 19.20 -5.37
C PHE A 934 4.31 20.49 -6.04
N TYR A 935 3.40 21.41 -6.38
CA TYR A 935 3.77 22.65 -7.08
C TYR A 935 4.58 23.58 -6.20
N ASN A 936 4.26 23.68 -4.91
CA ASN A 936 5.08 24.44 -3.96
C ASN A 936 6.51 23.90 -3.90
N ALA A 937 6.68 22.57 -3.88
CA ALA A 937 7.99 21.93 -3.85
C ALA A 937 8.83 22.27 -5.09
N ILE A 938 8.26 22.18 -6.30
CA ILE A 938 9.00 22.44 -7.54
C ILE A 938 9.23 23.94 -7.76
N VAL A 939 8.18 24.75 -7.63
CA VAL A 939 8.20 26.16 -8.05
C VAL A 939 8.89 27.03 -7.01
N ASN A 940 8.48 26.92 -5.75
CA ASN A 940 8.94 27.82 -4.69
C ASN A 940 10.19 27.28 -3.99
N ASN A 941 10.24 25.96 -3.75
CA ASN A 941 11.34 25.33 -3.01
C ASN A 941 12.41 24.71 -3.92
N HIS A 942 12.21 24.74 -5.24
CA HIS A 942 13.15 24.23 -6.25
C HIS A 942 13.59 22.77 -6.04
N VAL A 943 12.70 21.94 -5.51
CA VAL A 943 12.91 20.50 -5.35
C VAL A 943 12.63 19.82 -6.70
N LEU A 944 13.62 19.12 -7.25
CA LEU A 944 13.52 18.49 -8.58
C LEU A 944 13.56 16.96 -8.55
N GLN A 945 14.01 16.35 -7.45
CA GLN A 945 14.00 14.89 -7.33
C GLN A 945 12.56 14.41 -7.08
N THR A 946 12.12 13.41 -7.85
CA THR A 946 10.73 12.92 -7.83
C THR A 946 10.28 12.41 -6.47
N GLY A 947 11.12 11.65 -5.75
CA GLY A 947 10.81 11.15 -4.42
C GLY A 947 10.55 12.26 -3.40
N PRO A 948 11.50 13.20 -3.21
CA PRO A 948 11.29 14.39 -2.37
C PRO A 948 10.08 15.25 -2.75
N VAL A 949 9.80 15.45 -4.04
CA VAL A 949 8.60 16.20 -4.49
C VAL A 949 7.32 15.48 -4.07
N VAL A 950 7.23 14.16 -4.27
CA VAL A 950 6.08 13.36 -3.82
C VAL A 950 5.94 13.37 -2.31
N MET A 951 7.05 13.33 -1.56
CA MET A 951 7.01 13.47 -0.11
C MET A 951 6.48 14.83 0.34
N ALA A 952 6.89 15.91 -0.32
CA ALA A 952 6.38 17.26 -0.03
C ALA A 952 4.87 17.38 -0.28
N ALA A 953 4.35 16.74 -1.34
CA ALA A 953 2.91 16.63 -1.59
C ALA A 953 2.18 15.94 -0.42
N LYS A 954 2.70 14.79 0.03
CA LYS A 954 2.14 14.02 1.16
C LYS A 954 2.17 14.80 2.47
N ILE A 955 3.29 15.45 2.77
CA ILE A 955 3.43 16.30 3.97
C ILE A 955 2.44 17.46 3.94
N ASN A 956 2.23 18.08 2.77
CA ASN A 956 1.25 19.16 2.63
C ASN A 956 -0.17 18.68 2.96
N LEU A 957 -0.58 17.52 2.45
CA LEU A 957 -1.88 16.92 2.80
C LEU A 957 -1.96 16.60 4.30
N HIS A 958 -0.95 15.94 4.86
CA HIS A 958 -0.95 15.55 6.27
C HIS A 958 -1.07 16.75 7.22
N THR A 959 -0.43 17.87 6.87
CA THR A 959 -0.35 19.06 7.74
C THR A 959 -1.47 20.08 7.52
N ASN A 960 -2.09 20.15 6.34
CA ASN A 960 -3.18 21.13 6.11
C ASN A 960 -4.56 20.58 6.46
N VAL A 961 -4.74 19.27 6.40
CA VAL A 961 -6.01 18.60 6.73
C VAL A 961 -5.76 17.39 7.63
N PRO A 962 -5.18 17.60 8.83
CA PRO A 962 -4.92 16.50 9.75
C PRO A 962 -6.21 15.74 10.06
N ASN A 963 -6.13 14.41 10.07
CA ASN A 963 -7.26 13.49 10.29
C ASN A 963 -8.35 13.50 9.20
N TYR A 964 -8.12 14.16 8.06
CA TYR A 964 -9.01 14.15 6.91
C TYR A 964 -8.23 13.77 5.63
N PHE A 965 -8.83 12.96 4.76
CA PHE A 965 -8.21 12.45 3.52
C PHE A 965 -6.87 11.70 3.69
N GLN A 966 -6.59 11.16 4.88
CA GLN A 966 -5.31 10.52 5.19
C GLN A 966 -5.12 9.20 4.42
N ASP A 967 -6.19 8.61 3.91
CA ASP A 967 -6.17 7.48 2.99
C ASP A 967 -5.31 7.75 1.75
N LEU A 968 -5.31 9.00 1.27
CA LEU A 968 -4.51 9.43 0.12
C LEU A 968 -3.00 9.33 0.36
N LEU A 969 -2.53 9.38 1.61
CA LEU A 969 -1.11 9.18 1.93
C LEU A 969 -0.64 7.76 1.62
N TYR A 970 -1.57 6.80 1.63
CA TYR A 970 -1.30 5.40 1.30
C TYR A 970 -1.51 5.11 -0.19
N THR A 971 -2.64 5.56 -0.74
CA THR A 971 -3.09 5.21 -2.10
C THR A 971 -2.37 5.98 -3.20
N PHE A 972 -1.86 7.19 -2.94
CA PHE A 972 -1.03 7.91 -3.92
C PHE A 972 0.42 7.43 -3.88
N GLY A 973 0.91 6.92 -5.01
CA GLY A 973 2.26 6.39 -5.16
C GLY A 973 3.03 6.99 -6.33
N LEU A 974 4.37 6.95 -6.25
CA LEU A 974 5.24 7.30 -7.37
C LEU A 974 5.42 6.06 -8.27
N ILE A 975 4.84 6.12 -9.47
CA ILE A 975 5.09 5.16 -10.54
C ILE A 975 6.26 5.69 -11.39
N GLY A 976 7.47 5.33 -10.96
CA GLY A 976 8.73 5.86 -11.49
C GLY A 976 9.90 5.65 -10.51
N ASP A 977 11.08 6.14 -10.89
CA ASP A 977 12.28 6.10 -10.03
C ASP A 977 12.30 7.32 -9.08
N PRO A 978 12.37 7.12 -7.74
CA PRO A 978 12.34 8.20 -6.74
C PRO A 978 13.60 9.07 -6.69
N ALA A 979 14.72 8.61 -7.24
CA ALA A 979 15.96 9.39 -7.30
C ALA A 979 16.10 10.16 -8.62
N MET A 980 15.17 9.98 -9.57
CA MET A 980 15.19 10.69 -10.84
C MET A 980 15.05 12.20 -10.61
N SER A 981 15.92 12.99 -11.23
CA SER A 981 15.75 14.44 -11.29
C SER A 981 14.85 14.82 -12.46
N LEU A 982 13.81 15.62 -12.19
CA LEU A 982 13.07 16.34 -13.22
C LEU A 982 14.04 17.23 -14.01
N VAL A 983 13.78 17.38 -15.31
CA VAL A 983 14.55 18.29 -16.14
C VAL A 983 14.35 19.71 -15.59
N PRO A 984 15.44 20.46 -15.30
CA PRO A 984 15.32 21.82 -14.82
C PRO A 984 14.53 22.67 -15.80
N LEU A 985 13.66 23.50 -15.24
CA LEU A 985 12.91 24.54 -15.94
C LEU A 985 13.90 25.51 -16.58
N CYS A 986 13.58 26.02 -17.77
CA CYS A 986 14.42 27.02 -18.39
C CYS A 986 14.29 28.34 -17.62
N ARG A 987 15.42 28.98 -17.33
CA ARG A 987 15.41 30.34 -16.80
C ARG A 987 14.67 31.26 -17.78
N THR A 988 13.97 32.26 -17.28
CA THR A 988 13.24 33.24 -18.11
C THR A 988 14.14 33.90 -19.15
N THR A 989 15.41 34.13 -18.83
CA THR A 989 16.44 34.70 -19.72
C THR A 989 17.19 33.67 -20.57
N ASP A 990 17.10 32.37 -20.24
CA ASP A 990 17.62 31.27 -21.07
C ASP A 990 16.53 30.80 -22.03
N ILE A 991 16.34 31.60 -23.08
CA ILE A 991 15.25 31.46 -24.05
C ILE A 991 15.33 30.13 -24.81
N ASN A 992 16.54 29.61 -25.01
CA ASN A 992 16.78 28.39 -25.76
C ASN A 992 16.88 27.11 -24.90
N CYS A 993 16.94 27.25 -23.57
CA CYS A 993 16.96 26.17 -22.59
C CYS A 993 18.24 25.32 -22.61
N ASP A 994 19.38 25.89 -22.99
CA ASP A 994 20.68 25.19 -22.99
C ASP A 994 21.47 25.38 -21.68
N ASN A 995 20.82 25.94 -20.65
CA ASN A 995 21.40 26.35 -19.37
C ASN A 995 22.44 27.48 -19.51
N ARG A 996 22.43 28.25 -20.61
CA ARG A 996 23.38 29.34 -20.85
C ARG A 996 22.69 30.54 -21.49
N VAL A 997 22.52 31.61 -20.73
CA VAL A 997 22.12 32.90 -21.31
C VAL A 997 23.28 33.44 -22.15
N ASN A 998 23.09 33.53 -23.46
CA ASN A 998 24.09 33.98 -24.40
C ASN A 998 23.51 34.85 -25.52
N ILE A 999 24.34 35.24 -26.49
CA ILE A 999 23.92 36.13 -27.59
C ILE A 999 22.76 35.54 -28.41
N VAL A 1000 22.64 34.20 -28.47
CA VAL A 1000 21.53 33.52 -29.14
C VAL A 1000 20.21 33.81 -28.45
N ASP A 1001 20.17 33.87 -27.12
CA ASP A 1001 18.97 34.19 -26.36
C ASP A 1001 18.53 35.64 -26.59
N ILE A 1002 19.50 36.56 -26.55
CA ILE A 1002 19.26 37.98 -26.86
C ILE A 1002 18.71 38.13 -28.29
N GLN A 1003 19.28 37.42 -29.26
CA GLN A 1003 18.79 37.41 -30.64
C GLN A 1003 17.36 36.89 -30.76
N LYS A 1004 17.00 35.85 -30.00
CA LYS A 1004 15.64 35.31 -29.98
C LYS A 1004 14.63 36.29 -29.41
N VAL A 1005 14.92 36.96 -28.28
CA VAL A 1005 14.04 38.03 -27.76
C VAL A 1005 13.94 39.18 -28.77
N SER A 1006 15.07 39.58 -29.35
CA SER A 1006 15.13 40.66 -30.34
C SER A 1006 14.32 40.36 -31.62
N ALA A 1007 14.16 39.09 -31.99
CA ALA A 1007 13.37 38.69 -33.15
C ALA A 1007 11.86 38.95 -32.98
N HIS A 1008 11.39 39.07 -31.73
CA HIS A 1008 9.99 39.36 -31.39
C HIS A 1008 9.77 40.80 -30.90
N TRP A 1009 10.77 41.66 -31.13
CA TRP A 1009 10.75 43.07 -30.80
C TRP A 1009 9.48 43.80 -31.26
N ASN A 1010 8.95 44.68 -30.39
CA ASN A 1010 7.83 45.58 -30.66
C ASN A 1010 6.52 44.84 -30.98
N THR A 1011 6.27 43.76 -30.24
CA THR A 1011 4.99 43.06 -30.20
C THR A 1011 4.40 43.14 -28.79
N SER A 1012 3.08 43.12 -28.68
CA SER A 1012 2.37 43.19 -27.39
C SER A 1012 1.32 42.09 -27.27
N SER A 1013 0.94 41.75 -26.04
CA SER A 1013 -0.09 40.74 -25.77
C SER A 1013 -1.36 41.01 -26.60
N GLY A 1014 -1.82 39.98 -27.32
CA GLY A 1014 -2.94 40.07 -28.27
C GLY A 1014 -2.58 40.44 -29.71
N GLN A 1015 -1.31 40.75 -30.02
CA GLN A 1015 -0.84 40.98 -31.40
C GLN A 1015 -0.27 39.72 -32.06
N THR A 1016 -0.45 39.60 -33.37
CA THR A 1016 0.17 38.53 -34.17
C THR A 1016 1.69 38.60 -34.08
N GLY A 1017 2.33 37.56 -33.53
CA GLY A 1017 3.79 37.47 -33.36
C GLY A 1017 4.28 37.70 -31.93
N TYR A 1018 3.42 38.14 -31.01
CA TYR A 1018 3.71 38.12 -29.58
C TYR A 1018 3.73 36.69 -29.07
N VAL A 1019 4.79 36.33 -28.36
CA VAL A 1019 4.94 35.04 -27.69
C VAL A 1019 5.46 35.34 -26.29
N GLY A 1020 4.65 35.07 -25.26
CA GLY A 1020 4.91 35.48 -23.88
C GLY A 1020 6.29 35.08 -23.33
N ARG A 1021 6.87 33.98 -23.84
CA ARG A 1021 8.23 33.54 -23.48
C ARG A 1021 9.33 34.58 -23.77
N TYR A 1022 9.13 35.49 -24.73
CA TYR A 1022 10.10 36.55 -25.03
C TYR A 1022 9.79 37.86 -24.30
N ASP A 1023 8.65 37.97 -23.60
CA ASP A 1023 8.36 39.04 -22.65
C ASP A 1023 8.95 38.63 -21.27
N VAL A 1024 10.27 38.76 -21.19
CA VAL A 1024 11.08 38.36 -20.03
C VAL A 1024 10.74 39.22 -18.80
N THR A 1025 10.26 40.44 -19.01
CA THR A 1025 9.92 41.39 -17.95
C THR A 1025 8.46 41.30 -17.47
N ASN A 1026 7.62 40.56 -18.19
CA ASN A 1026 6.20 40.35 -17.91
C ASN A 1026 5.37 41.64 -17.92
N ASP A 1027 5.72 42.62 -18.75
CA ASP A 1027 5.00 43.91 -18.80
C ASP A 1027 3.89 43.94 -19.87
N GLY A 1028 3.71 42.83 -20.60
CA GLY A 1028 2.75 42.67 -21.68
C GLY A 1028 3.29 43.16 -23.03
N SER A 1029 4.57 43.52 -23.12
CA SER A 1029 5.23 44.02 -24.33
C SER A 1029 6.65 43.49 -24.47
N ILE A 1030 7.00 42.97 -25.66
CA ILE A 1030 8.38 42.58 -25.96
C ILE A 1030 9.14 43.81 -26.45
N SER A 1031 9.92 44.40 -25.55
CA SER A 1031 10.55 45.72 -25.67
C SER A 1031 12.05 45.69 -25.34
N ILE A 1032 12.68 46.88 -25.19
CA ILE A 1032 14.14 46.97 -24.90
C ILE A 1032 14.39 46.53 -23.48
N ALA A 1033 13.37 46.61 -22.62
CA ALA A 1033 13.43 46.06 -21.29
C ALA A 1033 13.75 44.57 -21.33
N ASP A 1034 13.10 43.78 -22.21
CA ASP A 1034 13.32 42.32 -22.29
C ASP A 1034 14.67 41.96 -22.88
N ILE A 1035 15.08 42.67 -23.93
CA ILE A 1035 16.43 42.51 -24.52
C ILE A 1035 17.48 42.85 -23.46
N ILE A 1036 17.31 43.94 -22.72
CA ILE A 1036 18.24 44.35 -21.65
C ILE A 1036 18.22 43.35 -20.51
N ALA A 1037 17.05 42.85 -20.09
CA ALA A 1037 16.94 41.85 -19.03
C ALA A 1037 17.72 40.58 -19.40
N THR A 1038 17.51 40.08 -20.62
CA THR A 1038 18.24 38.93 -21.18
C THR A 1038 19.74 39.21 -21.28
N ALA A 1039 20.14 40.40 -21.74
CA ALA A 1039 21.54 40.80 -21.86
C ALA A 1039 22.21 41.09 -20.51
N THR A 1040 21.46 41.40 -19.47
CA THR A 1040 21.98 41.63 -18.12
C THR A 1040 22.39 40.31 -17.48
N ASP A 1041 21.60 39.26 -17.68
CA ASP A 1041 21.93 37.90 -17.24
C ASP A 1041 23.09 37.29 -18.06
N TYR A 1042 23.28 37.72 -19.32
CA TYR A 1042 24.49 37.41 -20.09
C TYR A 1042 25.78 37.95 -19.43
N GLY A 1043 25.69 39.06 -18.70
CA GLY A 1043 26.83 39.72 -18.04
C GLY A 1043 27.32 39.03 -16.76
N TRP A 1044 26.56 38.08 -16.20
CA TRP A 1044 26.91 37.33 -14.98
C TRP A 1044 27.45 35.92 -15.26
N SER A 1045 27.43 35.46 -16.52
CA SER A 1045 27.86 34.10 -16.91
C SER A 1045 29.26 34.01 -17.54
N GLN A 1046 30.10 35.05 -17.39
CA GLN A 1046 31.53 34.99 -17.73
C GLN A 1046 32.42 34.76 -16.52
#